data_AF-V5CJ82-F1
#
_entry.id   AF-V5CJ82-F1
#
_cell.length_a   1.000
_cell.length_b   1.000
_cell.length_c   1.000
_cell.angle_alpha   90.00
_cell.angle_beta   90.00
_cell.angle_gamma   90.00
#
_symmetry.space_group_name_H-M   'P 1'
#
loop_
_entity.id
_entity.type
_entity.pdbx_description
1 polymer ?
#
loop_
_entity_poly.entity_id
_entity_poly.type
_entity_poly.pdbx_seq_one_letter_code
_entity_poly.pdbx_strand_id
1 'polypeptide(L)'
;MLRCCGRLHVALLRGRWASTVLPTAVALRLRGAPTTPPCECHAQRHWDSGKKRPRVSFGASGSCWPQLGGASGILHRTVVVMAPRRGSSGGSDAAAQIRVEETRQPQWTLDSRLDEVLLEGKERITNMRLNEFLRNYFDGRSVEVFNEKVIMEDFLSSPNEFIQDEVFLSTIEASPPYQELKKGREEFYVLLGASNKLKKEHIVTLRHWSNFERKDTITPFARAQINTACSQVLRDERRVEEERERRERQELGIDVSTRLKYAVFKGRVRVDKMKLNDFLAMELDGRGTLDANRDLLLEKFFKNPKKYIHDAGVLGEMQASDRYVRMERAVRDEMDMEEDVNKLYEKGVDNLLKWLVAAAEVKADVHEITKRFLDAAAEEARNPKKSSAPRYLEGLYDSVYNAKWHHVVEVSDGEGAGMEVNEGKPPQPWTYKTVGDTLEKDDGVQQSGAPRSRLMVLASDKGWPYSWEEDEFIPDCYVNCEVDRAWQIVKGDLTKWFSPDAGDYFTPKKRVLIATPGIGKSMNAGSYLLYQLLHCDAEKLQVVVYSFGGNTTYVFDKTIKTVTKYVGRGASKEFLDGLWQCGMKGYIIYDVARKGTPPEEFFAPYGCGMIVVSSPRVSNYEKWEKQKGAARIIMNCPAGMDVKAMCAWMKRDETAEKQAEYWKMVKERMEKVGPIPRYIFDANKFIAHSAAVEDALEGIKSRDGERHFIHGGVRLWNSEDPSQKLVRVVRTRAESGAEVFLNAPISFCLGRRIPHYFGKRDE
;
A
#
# COMPACT_ATOMS: atom_id res chain seq x y z
N MET A 1 19.97 4.70 78.72
CA MET A 1 21.42 4.57 78.46
C MET A 1 21.63 4.90 76.98
N LEU A 2 22.15 6.08 76.64
CA LEU A 2 23.56 6.36 76.37
C LEU A 2 24.07 5.79 75.03
N ARG A 3 24.19 6.70 74.04
CA ARG A 3 25.36 6.94 73.14
C ARG A 3 25.70 5.89 72.05
N CYS A 4 26.23 6.24 70.88
CA CYS A 4 26.31 7.53 70.13
C CYS A 4 26.85 7.30 68.70
N CYS A 5 26.64 8.27 67.79
CA CYS A 5 27.35 8.50 66.52
C CYS A 5 27.17 7.49 65.36
N GLY A 6 27.12 7.88 64.08
CA GLY A 6 27.06 9.24 63.50
C GLY A 6 27.56 9.31 62.03
N ARG A 7 27.10 10.34 61.28
CA ARG A 7 27.35 10.65 59.83
C ARG A 7 26.59 9.74 58.84
N LEU A 8 25.66 10.17 57.98
CA LEU A 8 25.38 11.45 57.30
C LEU A 8 26.31 11.75 56.11
N HIS A 9 25.83 11.50 54.89
CA HIS A 9 25.95 12.47 53.80
C HIS A 9 24.85 12.31 52.73
N VAL A 10 24.28 13.45 52.34
CA VAL A 10 23.41 13.62 51.17
C VAL A 10 24.30 14.00 49.97
N ALA A 11 24.12 13.36 48.81
CA ALA A 11 24.55 13.90 47.52
C ALA A 11 23.80 13.29 46.32
N LEU A 12 23.07 14.17 45.62
CA LEU A 12 22.66 14.13 44.21
C LEU A 12 23.42 13.19 43.25
N LEU A 13 22.67 12.51 42.37
CA LEU A 13 23.06 12.38 40.96
C LEU A 13 21.86 12.54 40.02
N ARG A 14 21.92 13.57 39.16
CA ARG A 14 20.96 13.83 38.08
C ARG A 14 21.36 13.03 36.83
N GLY A 15 20.41 12.39 36.16
CA GLY A 15 20.57 11.78 34.83
C GLY A 15 19.46 12.23 33.89
N ARG A 16 19.69 13.34 33.16
CA ARG A 16 18.71 14.02 32.29
C ARG A 16 18.07 13.10 31.24
N TRP A 17 16.74 13.19 31.11
CA TRP A 17 16.09 13.27 29.79
C TRP A 17 15.63 14.71 29.57
N ALA A 18 15.86 15.26 28.38
CA ALA A 18 15.51 16.63 28.04
C ALA A 18 14.15 16.68 27.34
N SER A 19 13.12 17.14 28.05
CA SER A 19 11.87 17.60 27.42
C SER A 19 11.99 19.09 27.12
N THR A 20 11.75 19.48 25.88
CA THR A 20 11.72 20.88 25.45
C THR A 20 10.53 21.59 26.08
N VAL A 21 10.79 22.70 26.78
CA VAL A 21 9.79 23.46 27.56
C VAL A 21 9.09 24.49 26.67
N LEU A 22 7.75 24.56 26.75
CA LEU A 22 6.99 25.79 26.48
C LEU A 22 6.77 26.52 27.83
N PRO A 23 6.85 27.86 27.90
CA PRO A 23 7.09 28.56 29.16
C PRO A 23 5.88 28.62 30.09
N THR A 24 6.17 28.49 31.39
CA THR A 24 5.23 28.54 32.51
C THR A 24 4.57 29.91 32.68
N ALA A 25 3.24 29.94 32.79
CA ALA A 25 2.53 31.15 33.22
C ALA A 25 2.69 31.37 34.74
N VAL A 26 3.06 32.59 35.13
CA VAL A 26 3.03 33.04 36.53
C VAL A 26 1.62 33.52 36.87
N ALA A 27 1.03 32.99 37.94
CA ALA A 27 -0.26 33.45 38.44
C ALA A 27 -0.12 34.77 39.21
N LEU A 28 -0.78 35.83 38.73
CA LEU A 28 -1.03 37.05 39.48
C LEU A 28 -2.53 37.21 39.72
N ARG A 29 -2.89 37.53 40.96
CA ARG A 29 -4.27 37.53 41.49
C ARG A 29 -4.76 38.98 41.56
N LEU A 30 -5.81 39.34 40.82
CA LEU A 30 -6.57 40.59 41.03
C LEU A 30 -8.08 40.33 40.91
N ARG A 31 -8.87 41.09 41.69
CA ARG A 31 -10.34 41.04 41.73
C ARG A 31 -10.95 42.06 40.76
N GLY A 32 -12.15 41.78 40.24
CA GLY A 32 -13.02 42.77 39.60
C GLY A 32 -14.07 42.14 38.67
N ALA A 33 -15.35 42.45 38.89
CA ALA A 33 -16.51 42.08 38.04
C ALA A 33 -17.00 43.35 37.27
N PRO A 34 -18.14 43.39 36.52
CA PRO A 34 -19.17 42.38 36.21
C PRO A 34 -19.67 42.37 34.73
N THR A 35 -20.86 41.76 34.47
CA THR A 35 -21.75 41.85 33.25
C THR A 35 -21.27 41.15 31.95
N THR A 36 -22.08 40.47 31.12
CA THR A 36 -23.53 40.09 31.10
C THR A 36 -23.76 38.88 30.15
N PRO A 37 -24.84 38.07 30.27
CA PRO A 37 -25.20 36.97 29.35
C PRO A 37 -26.00 37.51 28.13
N PRO A 38 -26.26 36.76 27.02
CA PRO A 38 -27.01 35.48 26.96
C PRO A 38 -26.37 34.46 25.95
N CYS A 39 -26.99 33.40 25.40
CA CYS A 39 -28.39 32.92 25.40
C CYS A 39 -28.47 31.39 25.19
N GLU A 40 -29.62 30.79 25.51
CA GLU A 40 -30.07 29.48 25.00
C GLU A 40 -30.90 29.65 23.72
N CYS A 41 -30.97 28.63 22.85
CA CYS A 41 -32.14 28.41 21.99
C CYS A 41 -32.15 26.99 21.37
N HIS A 42 -33.22 26.24 21.63
CA HIS A 42 -33.50 24.94 20.99
C HIS A 42 -33.82 25.08 19.49
N ALA A 43 -33.52 24.05 18.71
CA ALA A 43 -34.23 23.75 17.46
C ALA A 43 -34.21 22.25 17.09
N GLN A 44 -35.19 21.49 17.58
CA GLN A 44 -35.57 20.21 16.99
C GLN A 44 -36.45 20.45 15.75
N ARG A 45 -36.12 19.82 14.61
CA ARG A 45 -37.04 19.38 13.54
C ARG A 45 -36.41 18.12 12.93
N HIS A 46 -36.96 16.92 13.14
CA HIS A 46 -38.17 16.36 12.50
C HIS A 46 -38.04 16.27 10.98
N TRP A 47 -37.98 15.03 10.49
CA TRP A 47 -38.03 14.68 9.06
C TRP A 47 -39.49 14.47 8.67
N ASP A 48 -40.02 15.31 7.79
CA ASP A 48 -41.33 15.10 7.17
C ASP A 48 -41.18 14.75 5.69
N SER A 49 -41.77 13.62 5.31
CA SER A 49 -41.84 13.13 3.94
C SER A 49 -42.76 13.97 3.06
N GLY A 50 -42.26 14.48 1.91
CA GLY A 50 -43.09 15.22 0.96
C GLY A 50 -42.56 15.18 -0.47
N LYS A 51 -43.38 14.70 -1.41
CA LYS A 51 -43.06 14.63 -2.85
C LYS A 51 -42.69 16.02 -3.43
N LYS A 52 -41.50 16.17 -4.02
CA LYS A 52 -41.20 17.10 -5.14
C LYS A 52 -39.83 16.79 -5.77
N ARG A 53 -39.82 16.49 -7.09
CA ARG A 53 -38.59 16.52 -7.90
C ARG A 53 -38.18 17.97 -8.16
N PRO A 54 -36.89 18.35 -8.02
CA PRO A 54 -36.32 19.48 -8.74
C PRO A 54 -35.91 19.06 -10.16
N ARG A 55 -36.02 20.00 -11.11
CA ARG A 55 -35.64 19.81 -12.52
C ARG A 55 -34.14 20.08 -12.71
N VAL A 56 -33.55 19.46 -13.72
CA VAL A 56 -32.21 19.82 -14.22
C VAL A 56 -32.29 21.16 -14.95
N SER A 57 -31.34 22.05 -14.69
CA SER A 57 -31.09 23.27 -15.47
C SER A 57 -29.71 23.18 -16.11
N PHE A 58 -29.62 23.36 -17.43
CA PHE A 58 -28.36 23.58 -18.11
C PHE A 58 -27.77 24.96 -17.76
N GLY A 59 -26.46 25.05 -17.66
CA GLY A 59 -25.73 26.31 -17.52
C GLY A 59 -24.29 26.13 -17.99
N ALA A 60 -23.93 26.78 -19.10
CA ALA A 60 -22.56 26.76 -19.62
C ALA A 60 -21.66 27.68 -18.79
N SER A 61 -20.40 27.28 -18.59
CA SER A 61 -19.34 28.17 -18.10
C SER A 61 -18.11 28.04 -18.99
N GLY A 62 -17.90 29.06 -19.82
CA GLY A 62 -16.67 29.20 -20.60
C GLY A 62 -15.49 29.63 -19.74
N SER A 63 -14.30 29.52 -20.33
CA SER A 63 -13.02 29.95 -19.79
C SER A 63 -12.92 31.47 -19.54
N CYS A 64 -12.38 31.87 -18.38
CA CYS A 64 -11.27 32.84 -18.33
C CYS A 64 -10.55 32.83 -16.97
N TRP A 65 -9.27 33.23 -16.97
CA TRP A 65 -8.47 33.51 -15.76
C TRP A 65 -8.77 34.91 -15.19
N PRO A 66 -8.34 35.18 -13.95
CA PRO A 66 -7.79 36.50 -13.63
C PRO A 66 -6.39 36.45 -12.98
N GLN A 67 -5.57 37.46 -13.28
CA GLN A 67 -4.26 37.71 -12.66
C GLN A 67 -4.37 38.59 -11.40
N LEU A 68 -3.44 38.35 -10.46
CA LEU A 68 -2.70 39.28 -9.60
C LEU A 68 -3.28 40.68 -9.26
N GLY A 69 -3.29 41.00 -7.95
CA GLY A 69 -3.16 42.38 -7.47
C GLY A 69 -3.50 42.60 -5.99
N GLY A 70 -2.52 43.02 -5.17
CA GLY A 70 -2.76 43.57 -3.81
C GLY A 70 -1.84 43.02 -2.72
N ALA A 71 -0.89 43.84 -2.23
CA ALA A 71 0.10 43.45 -1.23
C ALA A 71 0.06 44.32 0.04
N SER A 72 0.27 43.70 1.21
CA SER A 72 0.80 44.27 2.46
C SER A 72 0.93 43.13 3.50
N GLY A 73 1.91 43.03 4.40
CA GLY A 73 3.11 43.84 4.60
C GLY A 73 3.62 43.78 6.05
N ILE A 74 4.72 43.04 6.29
CA ILE A 74 5.73 43.33 7.36
C ILE A 74 5.24 42.99 8.82
N LEU A 75 6.01 42.62 9.88
CA LEU A 75 7.43 42.72 10.29
C LEU A 75 7.82 41.53 11.23
N HIS A 76 9.03 40.97 11.11
CA HIS A 76 9.66 40.16 12.18
C HIS A 76 10.46 41.07 13.13
N ARG A 77 10.28 41.00 14.45
CA ARG A 77 10.95 41.92 15.39
C ARG A 77 12.23 41.33 16.01
N THR A 78 13.35 41.93 15.65
CA THR A 78 14.69 41.76 16.25
C THR A 78 14.73 42.31 17.68
N VAL A 79 15.65 41.77 18.51
CA VAL A 79 16.20 42.49 19.67
C VAL A 79 17.71 42.55 19.53
N VAL A 80 18.27 43.76 19.65
CA VAL A 80 19.71 44.06 19.60
C VAL A 80 20.12 44.68 20.94
N VAL A 81 21.30 44.32 21.43
CA VAL A 81 22.03 45.07 22.47
C VAL A 81 23.45 45.32 21.95
N MET A 82 24.01 46.51 22.23
CA MET A 82 25.14 47.08 21.48
C MET A 82 26.53 46.94 22.12
N ALA A 83 27.53 47.16 21.24
CA ALA A 83 28.81 47.87 21.41
C ALA A 83 30.10 47.01 21.50
N PRO A 84 31.30 47.55 21.12
CA PRO A 84 31.61 48.87 20.52
C PRO A 84 32.37 48.81 19.16
N ARG A 85 32.67 49.97 18.57
CA ARG A 85 33.41 50.12 17.28
C ARG A 85 34.94 50.11 17.42
N ARG A 86 35.62 49.37 16.54
CA ARG A 86 36.94 49.57 15.89
C ARG A 86 36.92 48.66 14.66
N GLY A 87 37.46 48.94 13.48
CA GLY A 87 38.41 49.93 12.98
C GLY A 87 39.02 49.26 11.72
N SER A 88 39.03 49.95 10.58
CA SER A 88 39.30 49.30 9.28
C SER A 88 40.78 48.95 9.04
N SER A 89 41.05 47.74 8.56
CA SER A 89 42.04 47.44 7.49
C SER A 89 41.83 46.01 6.96
N GLY A 90 41.98 45.81 5.65
CA GLY A 90 41.59 44.56 4.98
C GLY A 90 42.59 43.40 5.08
N GLY A 91 42.09 42.19 4.81
CA GLY A 91 42.86 40.95 4.66
C GLY A 91 41.98 39.85 4.04
N SER A 92 42.55 39.06 3.13
CA SER A 92 41.88 38.23 2.10
C SER A 92 40.76 37.25 2.55
N ASP A 93 39.78 37.07 1.67
CA ASP A 93 38.62 36.14 1.75
C ASP A 93 38.95 34.63 1.72
N ALA A 94 40.19 34.21 1.98
CA ALA A 94 40.61 32.81 1.87
C ALA A 94 39.95 31.87 2.92
N ALA A 95 39.50 32.40 4.06
CA ALA A 95 38.91 31.61 5.14
C ALA A 95 37.42 31.24 4.94
N ALA A 96 36.74 31.83 3.95
CA ALA A 96 35.29 31.68 3.78
C ALA A 96 34.88 30.32 3.17
N GLN A 97 35.73 29.70 2.34
CA GLN A 97 35.40 28.43 1.66
C GLN A 97 35.37 27.20 2.59
N ILE A 98 35.86 27.29 3.83
CA ILE A 98 35.87 26.18 4.79
C ILE A 98 34.50 25.98 5.48
N ARG A 99 33.53 26.89 5.29
CA ARG A 99 32.25 26.86 6.02
C ARG A 99 30.97 27.03 5.18
N VAL A 100 31.06 26.96 3.85
CA VAL A 100 29.87 27.04 2.96
C VAL A 100 29.70 25.75 2.16
N GLU A 101 29.71 24.63 2.90
CA GLU A 101 29.26 23.33 2.40
C GLU A 101 28.43 22.66 3.50
N GLU A 102 27.29 23.27 3.83
CA GLU A 102 26.28 22.71 4.75
C GLU A 102 25.59 21.48 4.11
N THR A 103 26.33 20.37 4.12
CA THR A 103 25.83 19.05 4.51
C THR A 103 24.44 18.66 3.98
N ARG A 104 24.35 18.44 2.67
CA ARG A 104 23.53 17.32 2.19
C ARG A 104 24.22 16.03 2.60
N GLN A 105 23.89 15.48 3.77
CA GLN A 105 24.31 14.13 4.13
C GLN A 105 23.86 13.17 3.03
N PRO A 106 24.76 12.34 2.45
CA PRO A 106 24.35 11.35 1.47
C PRO A 106 23.39 10.35 2.11
N GLN A 107 22.28 10.10 1.43
CA GLN A 107 21.29 9.11 1.85
C GLN A 107 21.78 7.71 1.47
N TRP A 108 22.68 7.18 2.30
CA TRP A 108 23.10 5.79 2.21
C TRP A 108 21.93 4.84 2.47
N THR A 109 21.98 3.66 1.86
CA THR A 109 21.04 2.55 2.04
C THR A 109 21.82 1.26 2.26
N LEU A 110 21.16 0.18 2.71
CA LEU A 110 21.87 -1.10 2.87
C LEU A 110 22.49 -1.63 1.56
N ASP A 111 21.97 -1.21 0.41
CA ASP A 111 22.48 -1.62 -0.90
C ASP A 111 23.51 -0.63 -1.50
N SER A 112 23.82 0.47 -0.80
CA SER A 112 24.92 1.39 -1.15
C SER A 112 26.28 0.70 -1.09
N ARG A 113 27.18 1.09 -2.01
CA ARG A 113 28.45 0.40 -2.21
C ARG A 113 29.51 0.87 -1.21
N LEU A 114 30.34 -0.07 -0.77
CA LEU A 114 31.39 0.21 0.20
C LEU A 114 32.50 1.10 -0.35
N ASP A 115 32.74 1.11 -1.66
CA ASP A 115 33.72 2.02 -2.26
C ASP A 115 33.22 3.46 -2.31
N GLU A 116 31.92 3.69 -2.49
CA GLU A 116 31.31 5.02 -2.38
C GLU A 116 31.35 5.53 -0.92
N VAL A 117 30.99 4.67 0.04
CA VAL A 117 31.02 5.00 1.49
C VAL A 117 32.45 5.26 2.00
N LEU A 118 33.45 4.51 1.55
CA LEU A 118 34.84 4.69 1.97
C LEU A 118 35.52 5.90 1.33
N LEU A 119 35.09 6.34 0.14
CA LEU A 119 35.74 7.40 -0.62
C LEU A 119 34.94 8.72 -0.63
N GLU A 120 33.84 8.77 0.13
CA GLU A 120 32.97 9.94 0.31
C GLU A 120 33.79 11.21 0.62
N GLY A 121 33.61 12.27 -0.18
CA GLY A 121 34.27 13.56 0.01
C GLY A 121 35.79 13.58 -0.25
N LYS A 122 36.41 12.47 -0.66
CA LYS A 122 37.87 12.40 -0.93
C LYS A 122 38.25 12.83 -2.37
N GLU A 123 37.28 13.03 -3.26
CA GLU A 123 37.49 13.47 -4.66
C GLU A 123 38.31 14.76 -4.79
N ARG A 124 38.24 15.67 -3.80
CA ARG A 124 39.02 16.92 -3.82
C ARG A 124 40.54 16.67 -3.83
N ILE A 125 41.01 15.52 -3.34
CA ILE A 125 42.43 15.17 -3.26
C ILE A 125 42.96 14.73 -4.63
N THR A 126 42.19 13.91 -5.34
CA THR A 126 42.54 13.42 -6.69
C THR A 126 42.35 14.49 -7.77
N ASN A 127 41.42 15.43 -7.55
CA ASN A 127 40.97 16.37 -8.59
C ASN A 127 41.58 17.79 -8.48
N MET A 128 42.09 18.21 -7.32
CA MET A 128 42.70 19.54 -7.15
C MET A 128 44.01 19.66 -7.94
N ARG A 129 44.22 20.80 -8.62
CA ARG A 129 45.46 21.08 -9.35
C ARG A 129 46.48 21.85 -8.52
N LEU A 130 47.77 21.64 -8.80
CA LEU A 130 48.86 22.35 -8.12
C LEU A 130 48.74 23.87 -8.29
N ASN A 131 48.44 24.35 -9.49
CA ASN A 131 48.23 25.77 -9.78
C ASN A 131 47.05 26.36 -8.97
N GLU A 132 45.96 25.60 -8.81
CA GLU A 132 44.80 26.00 -8.00
C GLU A 132 45.18 26.14 -6.52
N PHE A 133 45.92 25.17 -5.98
CA PHE A 133 46.46 25.21 -4.62
C PHE A 133 47.40 26.41 -4.40
N LEU A 134 48.36 26.64 -5.30
CA LEU A 134 49.32 27.76 -5.21
C LEU A 134 48.63 29.13 -5.32
N ARG A 135 47.59 29.27 -6.14
CA ARG A 135 46.78 30.49 -6.22
C ARG A 135 45.96 30.75 -4.96
N ASN A 136 45.40 29.71 -4.36
CA ASN A 136 44.52 29.83 -3.20
C ASN A 136 45.28 30.07 -1.88
N TYR A 137 46.51 29.58 -1.75
CA TYR A 137 47.26 29.60 -0.48
C TYR A 137 48.62 30.34 -0.52
N PHE A 138 49.16 30.67 -1.70
CA PHE A 138 50.50 31.26 -1.87
C PHE A 138 50.54 32.44 -2.85
N ASP A 139 49.42 33.16 -3.00
CA ASP A 139 49.24 34.34 -3.88
C ASP A 139 49.63 34.10 -5.36
N GLY A 140 49.67 32.84 -5.81
CA GLY A 140 50.10 32.47 -7.17
C GLY A 140 51.60 32.62 -7.44
N ARG A 141 52.45 32.64 -6.40
CA ARG A 141 53.91 32.53 -6.58
C ARG A 141 54.26 31.19 -7.25
N SER A 142 55.24 31.23 -8.16
CA SER A 142 55.73 30.08 -8.94
C SER A 142 54.66 29.37 -9.79
N VAL A 143 53.63 30.11 -10.22
CA VAL A 143 52.66 29.64 -11.22
C VAL A 143 53.25 29.75 -12.63
N GLU A 144 53.81 28.64 -13.11
CA GLU A 144 54.26 28.48 -14.49
C GLU A 144 53.26 27.68 -15.35
N VAL A 145 53.36 27.81 -16.68
CA VAL A 145 52.48 27.12 -17.66
C VAL A 145 52.54 25.59 -17.50
N PHE A 146 53.68 25.04 -17.08
CA PHE A 146 53.81 23.60 -16.81
C PHE A 146 52.99 23.12 -15.59
N ASN A 147 52.76 23.98 -14.60
CA ASN A 147 52.02 23.66 -13.38
C ASN A 147 50.49 23.64 -13.58
N GLU A 148 49.98 24.06 -14.75
CA GLU A 148 48.54 24.04 -15.09
C GLU A 148 47.95 22.63 -15.25
N LYS A 149 48.80 21.62 -15.49
CA LYS A 149 48.38 20.22 -15.74
C LYS A 149 48.70 19.26 -14.59
N VAL A 150 49.48 19.69 -13.61
CA VAL A 150 49.89 18.87 -12.46
C VAL A 150 48.73 18.76 -11.47
N ILE A 151 48.33 17.53 -11.14
CA ILE A 151 47.39 17.25 -10.05
C ILE A 151 48.14 17.26 -8.71
N MET A 152 47.46 17.66 -7.62
CA MET A 152 48.07 17.73 -6.29
C MET A 152 48.58 16.36 -5.81
N GLU A 153 48.00 15.26 -6.28
CA GLU A 153 48.45 13.91 -5.95
C GLU A 153 49.87 13.59 -6.43
N ASP A 154 50.22 14.02 -7.65
CA ASP A 154 51.58 13.86 -8.20
C ASP A 154 52.57 14.73 -7.43
N PHE A 155 52.20 15.98 -7.16
CA PHE A 155 53.01 16.92 -6.38
C PHE A 155 53.28 16.39 -4.96
N LEU A 156 52.27 15.85 -4.28
CA LEU A 156 52.40 15.22 -2.96
C LEU A 156 53.23 13.92 -2.96
N SER A 157 53.58 13.40 -4.13
CA SER A 157 54.44 12.21 -4.30
C SER A 157 55.91 12.59 -4.47
N SER A 158 56.20 13.57 -5.32
CA SER A 158 57.55 14.05 -5.61
C SER A 158 57.62 15.59 -5.69
N PRO A 159 57.54 16.33 -4.57
CA PRO A 159 57.44 17.79 -4.63
C PRO A 159 58.64 18.47 -5.32
N ASN A 160 59.84 17.90 -5.13
CA ASN A 160 61.11 18.34 -5.72
C ASN A 160 61.15 18.25 -7.26
N GLU A 161 60.29 17.44 -7.90
CA GLU A 161 60.22 17.33 -9.36
C GLU A 161 59.50 18.53 -10.01
N PHE A 162 58.67 19.26 -9.24
CA PHE A 162 57.82 20.34 -9.74
C PHE A 162 58.23 21.73 -9.24
N ILE A 163 58.88 21.83 -8.08
CA ILE A 163 59.37 23.11 -7.52
C ILE A 163 60.85 22.94 -7.13
N GLN A 164 61.73 23.65 -7.85
CA GLN A 164 63.18 23.61 -7.62
C GLN A 164 63.68 24.66 -6.60
N ASP A 165 62.84 25.61 -6.21
CA ASP A 165 63.16 26.57 -5.14
C ASP A 165 62.98 25.89 -3.78
N GLU A 166 64.10 25.47 -3.17
CA GLU A 166 64.14 24.78 -1.87
C GLU A 166 63.53 25.61 -0.72
N VAL A 167 63.64 26.95 -0.78
CA VAL A 167 63.13 27.86 0.26
C VAL A 167 61.61 28.02 0.13
N PHE A 168 61.12 28.15 -1.10
CA PHE A 168 59.68 28.20 -1.36
C PHE A 168 59.01 26.84 -1.12
N LEU A 169 59.66 25.74 -1.51
CA LEU A 169 59.15 24.39 -1.30
C LEU A 169 59.06 24.04 0.19
N SER A 170 60.11 24.31 0.97
CA SER A 170 60.07 24.10 2.43
C SER A 170 58.99 24.96 3.13
N THR A 171 58.71 26.16 2.59
CA THR A 171 57.58 27.00 3.03
C THR A 171 56.22 26.37 2.71
N ILE A 172 56.06 25.75 1.53
CA ILE A 172 54.86 24.99 1.17
C ILE A 172 54.71 23.75 2.06
N GLU A 173 55.77 22.98 2.26
CA GLU A 173 55.73 21.76 3.06
C GLU A 173 55.39 22.02 4.53
N ALA A 174 55.88 23.13 5.09
CA ALA A 174 55.54 23.55 6.45
C ALA A 174 54.11 24.10 6.59
N SER A 175 53.38 24.31 5.49
CA SER A 175 52.05 24.94 5.53
C SER A 175 50.94 24.00 6.03
N PRO A 176 49.97 24.49 6.83
CA PRO A 176 48.81 23.72 7.23
C PRO A 176 48.02 23.07 6.06
N PRO A 177 47.68 23.77 4.96
CA PRO A 177 46.87 23.17 3.89
C PRO A 177 47.63 22.07 3.12
N TYR A 178 48.95 22.14 3.01
CA TYR A 178 49.75 21.04 2.44
C TYR A 178 49.74 19.80 3.35
N GLN A 179 49.92 19.99 4.67
CA GLN A 179 49.89 18.90 5.65
C GLN A 179 48.51 18.23 5.73
N GLU A 180 47.42 19.00 5.64
CA GLU A 180 46.05 18.46 5.55
C GLU A 180 45.84 17.61 4.28
N LEU A 181 46.29 18.08 3.11
CA LEU A 181 46.20 17.31 1.86
C LEU A 181 47.09 16.07 1.86
N LYS A 182 48.31 16.16 2.40
CA LYS A 182 49.23 15.02 2.54
C LYS A 182 48.64 13.93 3.42
N LYS A 183 48.13 14.28 4.60
CA LYS A 183 47.41 13.37 5.48
C LYS A 183 46.14 12.80 4.81
N GLY A 184 45.39 13.64 4.10
CA GLY A 184 44.21 13.21 3.35
C GLY A 184 44.53 12.18 2.28
N ARG A 185 45.66 12.32 1.58
CA ARG A 185 46.18 11.36 0.58
C ARG A 185 46.55 10.04 1.24
N GLU A 186 47.28 10.07 2.36
CA GLU A 186 47.61 8.86 3.14
C GLU A 186 46.35 8.11 3.59
N GLU A 187 45.35 8.84 4.11
CA GLU A 187 44.02 8.29 4.43
C GLU A 187 43.34 7.65 3.20
N PHE A 188 43.34 8.34 2.05
CA PHE A 188 42.74 7.83 0.81
C PHE A 188 43.34 6.49 0.37
N TYR A 189 44.66 6.35 0.37
CA TYR A 189 45.32 5.08 0.01
C TYR A 189 45.00 3.94 0.99
N VAL A 190 44.88 4.23 2.30
CA VAL A 190 44.46 3.24 3.30
C VAL A 190 43.02 2.77 3.05
N LEU A 191 42.11 3.69 2.72
CA LEU A 191 40.70 3.40 2.41
C LEU A 191 40.55 2.65 1.07
N LEU A 192 41.30 3.04 0.05
CA LEU A 192 41.35 2.36 -1.25
C LEU A 192 41.91 0.93 -1.13
N GLY A 193 42.95 0.73 -0.32
CA GLY A 193 43.47 -0.59 0.01
C GLY A 193 42.43 -1.49 0.69
N ALA A 194 41.69 -0.95 1.67
CA ALA A 194 40.59 -1.66 2.32
C ALA A 194 39.44 -2.00 1.34
N SER A 195 39.04 -1.05 0.49
CA SER A 195 38.04 -1.23 -0.56
C SER A 195 38.42 -2.36 -1.54
N ASN A 196 39.67 -2.37 -2.01
CA ASN A 196 40.18 -3.41 -2.90
C ASN A 196 40.24 -4.78 -2.23
N LYS A 197 40.50 -4.85 -0.92
CA LYS A 197 40.44 -6.10 -0.15
C LYS A 197 38.99 -6.61 -0.04
N LEU A 198 38.05 -5.75 0.33
CA LEU A 198 36.62 -6.09 0.44
C LEU A 198 36.05 -6.58 -0.89
N LYS A 199 36.42 -5.95 -2.02
CA LYS A 199 36.05 -6.40 -3.37
C LYS A 199 36.56 -7.80 -3.70
N LYS A 200 37.79 -8.16 -3.29
CA LYS A 200 38.35 -9.52 -3.45
C LYS A 200 37.62 -10.57 -2.61
N GLU A 201 37.05 -10.18 -1.47
CA GLU A 201 36.23 -11.04 -0.61
C GLU A 201 34.72 -10.98 -0.99
N HIS A 202 34.37 -10.38 -2.15
CA HIS A 202 33.01 -10.17 -2.65
C HIS A 202 32.08 -9.35 -1.73
N ILE A 203 32.64 -8.59 -0.78
CA ILE A 203 31.91 -7.73 0.14
C ILE A 203 31.74 -6.34 -0.49
N VAL A 204 30.63 -6.15 -1.22
CA VAL A 204 30.42 -4.96 -2.08
C VAL A 204 29.53 -3.87 -1.46
N THR A 205 28.62 -4.20 -0.55
CA THR A 205 27.58 -3.28 -0.03
C THR A 205 27.51 -3.24 1.49
N LEU A 206 26.83 -2.23 2.06
CA LEU A 206 26.58 -2.15 3.50
C LEU A 206 25.83 -3.38 4.05
N ARG A 207 24.94 -4.01 3.27
CA ARG A 207 24.25 -5.28 3.58
C ARG A 207 25.18 -6.49 3.63
N HIS A 208 26.19 -6.52 2.75
CA HIS A 208 27.25 -7.55 2.82
C HIS A 208 28.12 -7.31 4.06
N TRP A 209 28.48 -6.04 4.34
CA TRP A 209 29.24 -5.68 5.53
C TRP A 209 28.52 -5.99 6.86
N SER A 210 27.20 -5.79 6.98
CA SER A 210 26.49 -6.08 8.23
C SER A 210 26.60 -7.57 8.64
N ASN A 211 26.76 -8.46 7.66
CA ASN A 211 26.86 -9.91 7.84
C ASN A 211 28.29 -10.46 7.75
N PHE A 212 29.27 -9.63 7.41
CA PHE A 212 30.67 -10.05 7.27
C PHE A 212 31.29 -10.34 8.65
N GLU A 213 31.80 -11.54 8.86
CA GLU A 213 32.39 -11.98 10.14
C GLU A 213 33.80 -11.40 10.37
N ARG A 214 34.65 -11.42 9.32
CA ARG A 214 36.09 -11.15 9.40
C ARG A 214 36.45 -9.64 9.36
N LYS A 215 35.66 -8.82 10.08
CA LYS A 215 35.79 -7.35 10.13
C LYS A 215 37.11 -6.89 10.75
N ASP A 216 37.69 -7.71 11.63
CA ASP A 216 39.02 -7.55 12.22
C ASP A 216 40.14 -7.47 11.18
N THR A 217 39.97 -8.13 10.03
CA THR A 217 40.97 -8.14 8.96
C THR A 217 41.03 -6.83 8.15
N ILE A 218 40.09 -5.91 8.36
CA ILE A 218 40.02 -4.59 7.71
C ILE A 218 40.65 -3.53 8.64
N THR A 219 41.31 -2.54 8.06
CA THR A 219 41.98 -1.48 8.83
C THR A 219 41.00 -0.78 9.78
N PRO A 220 41.37 -0.49 11.04
CA PRO A 220 40.45 0.08 12.03
C PRO A 220 39.74 1.36 11.57
N PHE A 221 40.41 2.18 10.78
CA PHE A 221 39.88 3.41 10.20
C PHE A 221 38.75 3.14 9.18
N ALA A 222 39.00 2.30 8.17
CA ALA A 222 37.98 1.89 7.19
C ALA A 222 36.79 1.19 7.88
N ARG A 223 37.08 0.29 8.82
CA ARG A 223 36.07 -0.43 9.62
C ARG A 223 35.16 0.54 10.39
N ALA A 224 35.73 1.59 11.01
CA ALA A 224 34.98 2.58 11.77
C ALA A 224 34.06 3.41 10.86
N GLN A 225 34.51 3.82 9.68
CA GLN A 225 33.68 4.54 8.70
C GLN A 225 32.48 3.68 8.24
N ILE A 226 32.74 2.44 7.79
CA ILE A 226 31.67 1.56 7.30
C ILE A 226 30.68 1.21 8.42
N ASN A 227 31.17 0.94 9.64
CA ASN A 227 30.29 0.71 10.80
C ASN A 227 29.43 1.94 11.13
N THR A 228 29.97 3.15 11.00
CA THR A 228 29.22 4.39 11.24
C THR A 228 28.10 4.55 10.22
N ALA A 229 28.38 4.39 8.92
CA ALA A 229 27.38 4.44 7.87
C ALA A 229 26.32 3.33 8.03
N CYS A 230 26.74 2.09 8.29
CA CYS A 230 25.83 0.96 8.53
C CYS A 230 24.90 1.22 9.74
N SER A 231 25.44 1.78 10.83
CA SER A 231 24.66 2.14 12.03
C SER A 231 23.66 3.26 11.77
N GLN A 232 24.01 4.25 10.94
CA GLN A 232 23.09 5.32 10.55
C GLN A 232 21.93 4.76 9.73
N VAL A 233 22.23 4.02 8.66
CA VAL A 233 21.22 3.40 7.78
C VAL A 233 20.25 2.52 8.57
N LEU A 234 20.75 1.61 9.42
CA LEU A 234 19.89 0.72 10.22
C LEU A 234 19.00 1.47 11.22
N ARG A 235 19.48 2.61 11.76
CA ARG A 235 18.68 3.46 12.65
C ARG A 235 17.65 4.28 11.90
N ASP A 236 17.94 4.73 10.68
CA ASP A 236 17.00 5.49 9.87
C ASP A 236 15.94 4.59 9.22
N GLU A 237 16.29 3.38 8.75
CA GLU A 237 15.32 2.34 8.38
C GLU A 237 14.36 2.02 9.54
N ARG A 238 14.91 1.83 10.76
CA ARG A 238 14.10 1.64 11.98
C ARG A 238 13.20 2.84 12.26
N ARG A 239 13.69 4.08 12.17
CA ARG A 239 12.89 5.30 12.39
C ARG A 239 11.75 5.43 11.39
N VAL A 240 11.99 5.10 10.11
CA VAL A 240 10.96 5.13 9.06
C VAL A 240 9.87 4.11 9.38
N GLU A 241 10.22 2.89 9.81
CA GLU A 241 9.22 1.88 10.17
C GLU A 241 8.53 2.20 11.51
N GLU A 242 9.22 2.81 12.49
CA GLU A 242 8.63 3.32 13.74
C GLU A 242 7.63 4.46 13.46
N GLU A 243 7.96 5.39 12.55
CA GLU A 243 7.03 6.42 12.10
C GLU A 243 5.84 5.83 11.33
N ARG A 244 6.07 4.84 10.48
CA ARG A 244 5.02 4.16 9.73
C ARG A 244 4.05 3.44 10.66
N GLU A 245 4.54 2.60 11.56
CA GLU A 245 3.73 1.93 12.59
C GLU A 245 2.95 2.96 13.43
N ARG A 246 3.60 4.06 13.84
CA ARG A 246 2.94 5.13 14.60
C ARG A 246 1.82 5.81 13.79
N ARG A 247 2.03 6.07 12.50
CA ARG A 247 0.99 6.59 11.59
C ARG A 247 -0.15 5.58 11.43
N GLU A 248 0.15 4.30 11.23
CA GLU A 248 -0.85 3.24 11.16
C GLU A 248 -1.70 3.17 12.44
N ARG A 249 -1.10 3.22 13.65
CA ARG A 249 -1.86 3.32 14.92
C ARG A 249 -2.71 4.59 15.02
N GLN A 250 -2.23 5.73 14.52
CA GLN A 250 -2.98 6.99 14.49
C GLN A 250 -4.11 7.04 13.44
N GLU A 251 -4.03 6.22 12.39
CA GLU A 251 -5.04 6.10 11.33
C GLU A 251 -6.13 5.09 11.70
N LEU A 252 -5.71 3.92 12.21
CA LEU A 252 -6.59 2.82 12.63
C LEU A 252 -7.26 3.13 13.98
N GLY A 253 -6.55 3.81 14.88
CA GLY A 253 -6.98 4.09 16.25
C GLY A 253 -7.03 2.85 17.14
N ILE A 254 -7.58 3.03 18.34
CA ILE A 254 -7.90 1.97 19.29
C ILE A 254 -9.32 2.18 19.79
N ASP A 255 -10.09 1.10 19.87
CA ASP A 255 -11.44 1.06 20.43
C ASP A 255 -11.58 -0.08 21.45
N VAL A 256 -12.73 -0.17 22.11
CA VAL A 256 -12.97 -1.20 23.14
C VAL A 256 -13.02 -2.63 22.59
N SER A 257 -13.23 -2.81 21.28
CA SER A 257 -13.22 -4.13 20.63
C SER A 257 -11.81 -4.58 20.19
N THR A 258 -10.83 -3.69 20.28
CA THR A 258 -9.45 -3.92 19.84
C THR A 258 -8.81 -5.07 20.62
N ARG A 259 -8.19 -6.02 19.90
CA ARG A 259 -7.54 -7.21 20.48
C ARG A 259 -6.32 -6.85 21.32
N LEU A 260 -6.08 -7.60 22.39
CA LEU A 260 -4.98 -7.30 23.34
C LEU A 260 -3.60 -7.23 22.66
N LYS A 261 -3.30 -8.17 21.76
CA LYS A 261 -2.00 -8.19 21.03
C LYS A 261 -1.79 -6.91 20.22
N TYR A 262 -2.83 -6.38 19.60
CA TYR A 262 -2.77 -5.13 18.86
C TYR A 262 -2.60 -3.93 19.81
N ALA A 263 -3.39 -3.88 20.89
CA ALA A 263 -3.30 -2.81 21.88
C ALA A 263 -1.89 -2.66 22.49
N VAL A 264 -1.24 -3.79 22.78
CA VAL A 264 0.12 -3.87 23.33
C VAL A 264 1.19 -3.54 22.27
N PHE A 265 1.17 -4.22 21.11
CA PHE A 265 2.30 -4.18 20.18
C PHE A 265 2.15 -3.22 18.98
N LYS A 266 0.94 -2.87 18.53
CA LYS A 266 0.78 -2.03 17.32
C LYS A 266 1.25 -0.60 17.58
N GLY A 267 1.83 0.03 16.56
CA GLY A 267 2.38 1.38 16.66
C GLY A 267 3.82 1.42 17.18
N ARG A 268 4.49 0.27 17.19
CA ARG A 268 5.86 0.07 17.69
C ARG A 268 6.58 -0.96 16.83
N VAL A 269 7.83 -0.70 16.47
CA VAL A 269 8.68 -1.72 15.83
C VAL A 269 9.16 -2.69 16.90
N ARG A 270 8.72 -3.95 16.80
CA ARG A 270 9.13 -5.00 17.73
C ARG A 270 10.63 -5.28 17.63
N VAL A 271 11.33 -5.24 18.75
CA VAL A 271 12.78 -5.47 18.80
C VAL A 271 13.12 -6.95 18.91
N ASP A 272 12.23 -7.77 19.47
CA ASP A 272 12.39 -9.22 19.54
C ASP A 272 12.51 -9.90 18.15
N LYS A 273 11.84 -9.33 17.13
CA LYS A 273 11.92 -9.77 15.73
C LYS A 273 13.04 -9.08 14.92
N MET A 274 13.91 -8.30 15.54
CA MET A 274 15.13 -7.80 14.89
C MET A 274 16.14 -8.95 14.67
N LYS A 275 16.91 -8.91 13.58
CA LYS A 275 18.00 -9.87 13.34
C LYS A 275 19.20 -9.54 14.24
N LEU A 276 19.91 -10.58 14.69
CA LEU A 276 21.09 -10.43 15.53
C LEU A 276 22.16 -9.61 14.80
N ASN A 277 22.54 -9.97 13.57
CA ASN A 277 23.58 -9.25 12.84
C ASN A 277 23.25 -7.75 12.62
N ASP A 278 21.98 -7.39 12.44
CA ASP A 278 21.56 -5.99 12.33
C ASP A 278 21.72 -5.25 13.66
N PHE A 279 21.34 -5.86 14.80
CA PHE A 279 21.61 -5.32 16.13
C PHE A 279 23.11 -5.18 16.41
N LEU A 280 23.91 -6.20 16.10
CA LEU A 280 25.36 -6.19 16.30
C LEU A 280 26.02 -5.07 15.47
N ALA A 281 25.61 -4.91 14.20
CA ALA A 281 26.11 -3.84 13.34
C ALA A 281 25.67 -2.45 13.82
N MET A 282 24.43 -2.28 14.26
CA MET A 282 23.84 -0.99 14.67
C MET A 282 24.30 -0.47 16.04
N GLU A 283 24.56 -1.38 16.98
CA GLU A 283 24.83 -1.03 18.38
C GLU A 283 26.17 -1.53 18.93
N LEU A 284 26.80 -2.56 18.34
CA LEU A 284 28.00 -3.20 18.89
C LEU A 284 29.15 -3.31 17.88
N ASP A 285 29.18 -2.42 16.88
CA ASP A 285 30.24 -2.31 15.85
C ASP A 285 30.48 -3.60 15.03
N GLY A 286 29.51 -4.52 15.01
CA GLY A 286 29.64 -5.86 14.42
C GLY A 286 30.45 -6.85 15.25
N ARG A 287 30.70 -6.59 16.55
CA ARG A 287 31.30 -7.60 17.45
C ARG A 287 30.35 -8.80 17.58
N GLY A 288 30.88 -10.02 17.40
CA GLY A 288 30.11 -11.26 17.45
C GLY A 288 29.30 -11.59 16.19
N THR A 289 29.44 -10.82 15.10
CA THR A 289 28.82 -11.14 13.80
C THR A 289 29.40 -12.45 13.27
N LEU A 290 28.54 -13.43 13.00
CA LEU A 290 28.87 -14.69 12.33
C LEU A 290 27.90 -14.87 11.15
N ASP A 291 28.33 -15.51 10.05
CA ASP A 291 27.44 -15.76 8.90
C ASP A 291 26.26 -16.66 9.29
N ALA A 292 26.51 -17.68 10.12
CA ALA A 292 25.48 -18.57 10.69
C ALA A 292 24.40 -17.86 11.53
N ASN A 293 24.66 -16.64 12.01
CA ASN A 293 23.74 -15.83 12.82
C ASN A 293 22.90 -14.83 11.99
N ARG A 294 23.07 -14.80 10.66
CA ARG A 294 22.44 -13.81 9.75
C ARG A 294 20.92 -13.69 9.88
N ASP A 295 20.22 -14.81 10.03
CA ASP A 295 18.75 -14.83 10.14
C ASP A 295 18.26 -15.17 11.57
N LEU A 296 19.16 -15.11 12.56
CA LEU A 296 18.80 -15.33 13.96
C LEU A 296 18.08 -14.11 14.54
N LEU A 297 16.88 -14.29 15.09
CA LEU A 297 16.14 -13.21 15.76
C LEU A 297 16.61 -13.00 17.21
N LEU A 298 16.51 -11.76 17.70
CA LEU A 298 16.89 -11.41 19.07
C LEU A 298 16.11 -12.20 20.13
N GLU A 299 14.81 -12.45 19.92
CA GLU A 299 13.97 -13.30 20.78
C GLU A 299 14.61 -14.69 21.04
N LYS A 300 15.24 -15.26 20.01
CA LYS A 300 15.87 -16.59 20.07
C LYS A 300 17.30 -16.52 20.62
N PHE A 301 18.00 -15.41 20.38
CA PHE A 301 19.34 -15.15 20.91
C PHE A 301 19.32 -14.95 22.43
N PHE A 302 18.50 -14.02 22.96
CA PHE A 302 18.49 -13.70 24.40
C PHE A 302 17.97 -14.84 25.30
N LYS A 303 17.28 -15.84 24.73
CA LYS A 303 16.96 -17.10 25.43
C LYS A 303 18.21 -17.91 25.78
N ASN A 304 19.27 -17.88 24.96
CA ASN A 304 20.56 -18.52 25.27
C ASN A 304 21.72 -17.93 24.43
N PRO A 305 22.31 -16.79 24.84
CA PRO A 305 23.37 -16.12 24.08
C PRO A 305 24.61 -16.98 23.81
N LYS A 306 25.01 -17.81 24.80
CA LYS A 306 26.18 -18.71 24.73
C LYS A 306 26.08 -19.78 23.64
N LYS A 307 24.87 -20.06 23.14
CA LYS A 307 24.64 -20.99 22.03
C LYS A 307 25.04 -20.40 20.67
N TYR A 308 25.04 -19.07 20.53
CA TYR A 308 25.22 -18.37 19.25
C TYR A 308 26.49 -17.52 19.19
N ILE A 309 27.05 -17.16 20.34
CA ILE A 309 28.36 -16.54 20.45
C ILE A 309 29.20 -17.42 21.39
N HIS A 310 30.13 -18.17 20.79
CA HIS A 310 30.97 -19.14 21.49
C HIS A 310 32.21 -18.50 22.13
N ASP A 311 32.65 -17.34 21.61
CA ASP A 311 33.72 -16.56 22.23
C ASP A 311 33.20 -15.90 23.52
N ALA A 312 33.69 -16.41 24.65
CA ALA A 312 33.31 -15.94 25.97
C ALA A 312 33.84 -14.53 26.31
N GLY A 313 34.95 -14.10 25.69
CA GLY A 313 35.50 -12.76 25.83
C GLY A 313 34.63 -11.74 25.10
N VAL A 314 34.35 -11.98 23.82
CA VAL A 314 33.46 -11.14 23.01
C VAL A 314 32.06 -11.06 23.62
N LEU A 315 31.49 -12.19 24.07
CA LEU A 315 30.19 -12.17 24.75
C LEU A 315 30.23 -11.39 26.07
N GLY A 316 31.33 -11.49 26.84
CA GLY A 316 31.53 -10.73 28.08
C GLY A 316 31.61 -9.22 27.84
N GLU A 317 32.38 -8.78 26.84
CA GLU A 317 32.46 -7.37 26.43
C GLU A 317 31.10 -6.83 25.95
N MET A 318 30.35 -7.63 25.18
CA MET A 318 29.01 -7.28 24.76
C MET A 318 28.08 -7.12 25.96
N GLN A 319 28.08 -8.08 26.90
CA GLN A 319 27.25 -8.06 28.11
C GLN A 319 27.58 -6.89 29.06
N ALA A 320 28.83 -6.42 29.06
CA ALA A 320 29.24 -5.22 29.78
C ALA A 320 28.73 -3.90 29.15
N SER A 321 28.16 -3.93 27.95
CA SER A 321 27.69 -2.73 27.25
C SER A 321 26.26 -2.33 27.65
N ASP A 322 26.08 -1.07 28.04
CA ASP A 322 24.77 -0.43 28.23
C ASP A 322 23.79 -0.63 27.06
N ARG A 323 24.29 -0.80 25.84
CA ARG A 323 23.48 -1.03 24.64
C ARG A 323 22.92 -2.45 24.61
N TYR A 324 23.72 -3.43 25.00
CA TYR A 324 23.29 -4.82 25.14
C TYR A 324 22.26 -4.96 26.25
N VAL A 325 22.54 -4.44 27.45
CA VAL A 325 21.63 -4.54 28.61
C VAL A 325 20.27 -3.87 28.33
N ARG A 326 20.26 -2.74 27.61
CA ARG A 326 19.01 -2.09 27.17
C ARG A 326 18.24 -2.94 26.16
N MET A 327 18.93 -3.53 25.18
CA MET A 327 18.28 -4.38 24.18
C MET A 327 17.75 -5.69 24.81
N GLU A 328 18.53 -6.33 25.69
CA GLU A 328 18.10 -7.53 26.41
C GLU A 328 16.82 -7.28 27.20
N ARG A 329 16.76 -6.16 27.96
CA ARG A 329 15.54 -5.80 28.70
C ARG A 329 14.37 -5.61 27.74
N ALA A 330 14.53 -4.83 26.67
CA ALA A 330 13.43 -4.56 25.74
C ALA A 330 12.90 -5.83 25.06
N VAL A 331 13.78 -6.78 24.70
CA VAL A 331 13.37 -8.08 24.13
C VAL A 331 12.67 -8.96 25.17
N ARG A 332 13.15 -9.00 26.42
CA ARG A 332 12.48 -9.73 27.51
C ARG A 332 11.11 -9.13 27.82
N ASP A 333 11.03 -7.81 27.96
CA ASP A 333 9.78 -7.06 28.14
C ASP A 333 8.76 -7.41 27.03
N GLU A 334 9.19 -7.48 25.75
CA GLU A 334 8.33 -7.87 24.62
C GLU A 334 7.91 -9.35 24.65
N MET A 335 8.78 -10.24 25.09
CA MET A 335 8.46 -11.67 25.26
C MET A 335 7.45 -11.89 26.39
N ASP A 336 7.66 -11.26 27.55
CA ASP A 336 6.76 -11.33 28.71
C ASP A 336 5.37 -10.76 28.36
N MET A 337 5.33 -9.66 27.59
CA MET A 337 4.09 -9.11 27.02
C MET A 337 3.39 -10.07 26.05
N GLU A 338 4.12 -10.84 25.23
CA GLU A 338 3.53 -11.82 24.31
C GLU A 338 3.00 -13.05 25.07
N GLU A 339 3.69 -13.48 26.14
CA GLU A 339 3.25 -14.55 27.04
C GLU A 339 1.97 -14.17 27.83
N ASP A 340 1.93 -12.98 28.43
CA ASP A 340 0.77 -12.46 29.15
C ASP A 340 -0.48 -12.38 28.27
N VAL A 341 -0.33 -11.85 27.05
CA VAL A 341 -1.42 -11.76 26.08
C VAL A 341 -1.95 -13.15 25.72
N ASN A 342 -1.08 -14.16 25.60
CA ASN A 342 -1.51 -15.54 25.35
C ASN A 342 -2.25 -16.14 26.55
N LYS A 343 -1.77 -15.95 27.79
CA LYS A 343 -2.47 -16.36 29.03
C LYS A 343 -3.83 -15.70 29.17
N LEU A 344 -3.96 -14.43 28.76
CA LEU A 344 -5.25 -13.73 28.75
C LEU A 344 -6.21 -14.31 27.72
N TYR A 345 -5.74 -14.71 26.53
CA TYR A 345 -6.55 -15.45 25.56
C TYR A 345 -7.05 -16.80 26.10
N GLU A 346 -6.20 -17.58 26.78
CA GLU A 346 -6.59 -18.84 27.43
C GLU A 346 -7.69 -18.64 28.49
N LYS A 347 -7.65 -17.50 29.19
CA LYS A 347 -8.70 -17.07 30.14
C LYS A 347 -9.90 -16.38 29.47
N GLY A 348 -10.00 -16.40 28.14
CA GLY A 348 -11.10 -15.84 27.36
C GLY A 348 -11.11 -14.31 27.22
N VAL A 349 -10.08 -13.62 27.72
CA VAL A 349 -9.90 -12.17 27.66
C VAL A 349 -9.14 -11.80 26.39
N ASP A 350 -9.86 -11.52 25.30
CA ASP A 350 -9.30 -11.34 23.96
C ASP A 350 -9.24 -9.89 23.44
N ASN A 351 -9.95 -8.96 24.09
CA ASN A 351 -10.04 -7.56 23.67
C ASN A 351 -10.09 -6.59 24.87
N LEU A 352 -9.95 -5.30 24.59
CA LEU A 352 -9.91 -4.25 25.61
C LEU A 352 -11.20 -4.15 26.46
N LEU A 353 -12.37 -4.46 25.92
CA LEU A 353 -13.63 -4.52 26.67
C LEU A 353 -13.59 -5.64 27.71
N LYS A 354 -13.17 -6.85 27.32
CA LYS A 354 -12.98 -7.95 28.24
C LYS A 354 -11.87 -7.66 29.25
N TRP A 355 -10.77 -7.01 28.84
CA TRP A 355 -9.74 -6.54 29.77
C TRP A 355 -10.32 -5.57 30.80
N LEU A 356 -11.10 -4.58 30.38
CA LEU A 356 -11.73 -3.62 31.29
C LEU A 356 -12.59 -4.32 32.36
N VAL A 357 -13.38 -5.31 31.97
CA VAL A 357 -14.32 -6.05 32.84
C VAL A 357 -13.66 -7.25 33.57
N ALA A 358 -12.45 -7.66 33.21
CA ALA A 358 -11.77 -8.82 33.82
C ALA A 358 -11.60 -8.68 35.34
N ALA A 359 -11.79 -9.80 36.04
CA ALA A 359 -11.66 -9.89 37.50
C ALA A 359 -10.25 -9.51 37.98
N ALA A 360 -10.15 -9.02 39.22
CA ALA A 360 -8.88 -8.57 39.81
C ALA A 360 -7.81 -9.68 39.83
N GLU A 361 -8.22 -10.93 40.06
CA GLU A 361 -7.37 -12.14 40.01
C GLU A 361 -6.76 -12.34 38.61
N VAL A 362 -7.56 -12.22 37.54
CA VAL A 362 -7.08 -12.33 36.15
C VAL A 362 -6.09 -11.21 35.82
N LYS A 363 -6.27 -10.02 36.38
CA LYS A 363 -5.36 -8.87 36.22
C LYS A 363 -4.12 -8.92 37.11
N ALA A 364 -4.10 -9.76 38.14
CA ALA A 364 -2.96 -9.92 39.05
C ALA A 364 -1.88 -10.83 38.44
N ASP A 365 -2.29 -11.80 37.60
CA ASP A 365 -1.39 -12.75 36.92
C ASP A 365 -0.66 -12.15 35.69
N VAL A 366 -0.80 -10.85 35.43
CA VAL A 366 -0.27 -10.14 34.26
C VAL A 366 0.87 -9.22 34.70
N HIS A 367 1.99 -9.22 33.97
CA HIS A 367 3.12 -8.37 34.28
C HIS A 367 2.73 -6.89 34.19
N GLU A 368 3.26 -6.10 35.12
CA GLU A 368 2.96 -4.67 35.27
C GLU A 368 3.25 -3.85 34.01
N ILE A 369 4.17 -4.29 33.15
CA ILE A 369 4.44 -3.67 31.84
C ILE A 369 3.27 -3.88 30.87
N THR A 370 2.84 -5.12 30.66
CA THR A 370 1.68 -5.47 29.82
C THR A 370 0.42 -4.76 30.30
N LYS A 371 0.20 -4.80 31.61
CA LYS A 371 -0.94 -4.14 32.29
C LYS A 371 -1.01 -2.65 31.97
N ARG A 372 0.11 -1.91 32.12
CA ARG A 372 0.18 -0.47 31.80
C ARG A 372 -0.14 -0.17 30.33
N PHE A 373 0.27 -1.02 29.41
CA PHE A 373 -0.04 -0.85 27.99
C PHE A 373 -1.53 -1.08 27.71
N LEU A 374 -2.12 -2.13 28.29
CA LEU A 374 -3.53 -2.44 28.17
C LEU A 374 -4.42 -1.36 28.79
N ASP A 375 -4.06 -0.85 29.97
CA ASP A 375 -4.77 0.24 30.64
C ASP A 375 -4.64 1.56 29.85
N ALA A 376 -3.46 1.89 29.32
CA ALA A 376 -3.28 3.06 28.45
C ALA A 376 -4.08 2.96 27.15
N ALA A 377 -4.13 1.78 26.53
CA ALA A 377 -4.93 1.53 25.33
C ALA A 377 -6.44 1.55 25.62
N ALA A 378 -6.87 1.11 26.82
CA ALA A 378 -8.26 1.20 27.25
C ALA A 378 -8.69 2.66 27.53
N GLU A 379 -7.80 3.52 28.04
CA GLU A 379 -8.05 4.96 28.14
C GLU A 379 -8.03 5.67 26.78
N GLU A 380 -7.18 5.24 25.84
CA GLU A 380 -7.21 5.66 24.44
C GLU A 380 -8.57 5.33 23.78
N ALA A 381 -9.08 4.11 24.01
CA ALA A 381 -10.39 3.65 23.55
C ALA A 381 -11.58 4.42 24.17
N ARG A 382 -11.43 4.95 25.39
CA ARG A 382 -12.47 5.73 26.09
C ARG A 382 -12.59 7.16 25.57
N ASN A 383 -11.53 7.73 25.01
CA ASN A 383 -11.47 9.12 24.56
C ASN A 383 -11.01 9.25 23.08
N PRO A 384 -11.78 8.70 22.12
CA PRO A 384 -11.38 8.68 20.72
C PRO A 384 -11.31 10.09 20.10
N LYS A 385 -10.09 10.56 19.80
CA LYS A 385 -9.84 11.83 19.06
C LYS A 385 -10.20 11.77 17.57
N LYS A 386 -10.50 10.59 17.03
CA LYS A 386 -11.03 10.32 15.69
C LYS A 386 -12.04 9.18 15.80
N SER A 387 -13.15 9.26 15.07
CA SER A 387 -14.13 8.17 15.00
C SER A 387 -13.70 7.08 14.00
N SER A 388 -12.77 6.21 14.41
CA SER A 388 -12.42 4.98 13.67
C SER A 388 -13.17 3.73 14.14
N ALA A 389 -14.18 3.87 14.99
CA ALA A 389 -15.07 2.76 15.31
C ALA A 389 -15.66 2.17 14.01
N PRO A 390 -15.77 0.83 13.89
CA PRO A 390 -16.44 0.20 12.77
C PRO A 390 -17.86 0.76 12.62
N ARG A 391 -18.15 1.41 11.48
CA ARG A 391 -19.49 1.90 11.21
C ARG A 391 -20.36 0.70 10.85
N TYR A 392 -21.23 0.32 11.79
CA TYR A 392 -22.41 -0.49 11.47
C TYR A 392 -23.28 0.30 10.49
N LEU A 393 -23.49 -0.26 9.30
CA LEU A 393 -24.26 0.40 8.25
C LEU A 393 -25.69 -0.15 8.26
N GLU A 394 -26.51 0.50 9.10
CA GLU A 394 -27.87 0.08 9.42
C GLU A 394 -28.74 -0.13 8.17
N GLY A 395 -29.41 -1.28 8.10
CA GLY A 395 -30.30 -1.67 7.00
C GLY A 395 -29.62 -1.91 5.64
N LEU A 396 -28.28 -1.88 5.52
CA LEU A 396 -27.61 -2.31 4.28
C LEU A 396 -27.74 -3.82 4.06
N TYR A 397 -27.72 -4.63 5.13
CA TYR A 397 -27.91 -6.07 5.04
C TYR A 397 -29.28 -6.38 4.43
N ASP A 398 -30.34 -5.83 5.02
CA ASP A 398 -31.71 -6.03 4.56
C ASP A 398 -31.95 -5.46 3.16
N SER A 399 -31.31 -4.34 2.80
CA SER A 399 -31.43 -3.79 1.45
C SER A 399 -30.87 -4.71 0.37
N VAL A 400 -29.72 -5.35 0.62
CA VAL A 400 -29.13 -6.30 -0.32
C VAL A 400 -29.89 -7.63 -0.28
N TYR A 401 -30.23 -8.13 0.90
CA TYR A 401 -30.95 -9.40 1.06
C TYR A 401 -32.35 -9.36 0.43
N ASN A 402 -33.11 -8.28 0.67
CA ASN A 402 -34.47 -8.13 0.15
C ASN A 402 -34.53 -7.42 -1.22
N ALA A 403 -33.41 -7.36 -1.97
CA ALA A 403 -33.37 -6.73 -3.29
C ALA A 403 -34.41 -7.34 -4.24
N LYS A 404 -35.20 -6.47 -4.88
CA LYS A 404 -36.36 -6.84 -5.69
C LYS A 404 -35.93 -7.36 -7.05
N TRP A 405 -36.62 -8.40 -7.51
CA TRP A 405 -36.36 -9.01 -8.80
C TRP A 405 -37.24 -8.41 -9.89
N HIS A 406 -36.62 -8.19 -11.04
CA HIS A 406 -37.28 -7.88 -12.30
C HIS A 406 -36.56 -8.63 -13.42
N HIS A 407 -37.19 -8.76 -14.59
CA HIS A 407 -36.57 -9.39 -15.75
C HIS A 407 -37.04 -8.77 -17.07
N VAL A 408 -36.22 -8.95 -18.10
CA VAL A 408 -36.49 -8.47 -19.45
C VAL A 408 -36.44 -9.65 -20.40
N VAL A 409 -37.53 -9.85 -21.14
CA VAL A 409 -37.66 -10.89 -22.18
C VAL A 409 -37.70 -10.25 -23.56
N GLU A 410 -37.09 -10.94 -24.52
CA GLU A 410 -37.19 -10.63 -25.93
C GLU A 410 -38.46 -11.28 -26.51
N VAL A 411 -39.26 -10.48 -27.19
CA VAL A 411 -40.53 -10.87 -27.83
C VAL A 411 -40.43 -10.56 -29.32
N SER A 412 -40.95 -11.43 -30.19
CA SER A 412 -40.97 -11.20 -31.64
C SER A 412 -42.14 -10.29 -32.03
N ASP A 413 -41.85 -9.07 -32.50
CA ASP A 413 -42.84 -8.02 -32.80
C ASP A 413 -42.97 -7.70 -34.31
N GLY A 414 -42.59 -8.64 -35.18
CA GLY A 414 -42.82 -8.59 -36.64
C GLY A 414 -41.88 -7.66 -37.42
N GLU A 415 -41.55 -6.49 -36.88
CA GLU A 415 -40.55 -5.56 -37.44
C GLU A 415 -39.19 -5.64 -36.72
N GLY A 416 -39.09 -6.43 -35.65
CA GLY A 416 -37.83 -6.68 -34.97
C GLY A 416 -37.91 -7.74 -33.86
N ALA A 417 -37.19 -7.42 -32.78
CA ALA A 417 -37.19 -8.18 -31.54
C ALA A 417 -37.39 -7.19 -30.39
N GLY A 418 -38.65 -7.00 -29.99
CA GLY A 418 -39.07 -6.16 -28.88
C GLY A 418 -38.52 -6.63 -27.54
N MET A 419 -38.63 -5.77 -26.52
CA MET A 419 -38.19 -6.04 -25.15
C MET A 419 -39.31 -5.72 -24.19
N GLU A 420 -39.79 -6.74 -23.47
CA GLU A 420 -40.83 -6.61 -22.45
C GLU A 420 -40.19 -6.66 -21.06
N VAL A 421 -40.59 -5.76 -20.16
CA VAL A 421 -40.06 -5.61 -18.80
C VAL A 421 -41.10 -6.11 -17.81
N ASN A 422 -40.75 -7.13 -17.03
CA ASN A 422 -41.63 -7.83 -16.11
C ASN A 422 -41.10 -7.77 -14.67
N GLU A 423 -42.01 -7.73 -13.70
CA GLU A 423 -41.66 -7.85 -12.27
C GLU A 423 -41.42 -9.31 -11.87
N GLY A 424 -40.66 -9.51 -10.79
CA GLY A 424 -40.32 -10.83 -10.27
C GLY A 424 -39.18 -11.53 -11.01
N LYS A 425 -38.87 -12.76 -10.56
CA LYS A 425 -37.93 -13.67 -11.24
C LYS A 425 -38.58 -14.23 -12.52
N PRO A 426 -37.80 -14.47 -13.60
CA PRO A 426 -38.33 -15.13 -14.79
C PRO A 426 -38.77 -16.56 -14.45
N PRO A 427 -39.90 -17.06 -14.99
CA PRO A 427 -40.36 -18.43 -14.73
C PRO A 427 -39.39 -19.52 -15.20
N GLN A 428 -38.66 -19.23 -16.28
CA GLN A 428 -37.54 -20.04 -16.77
C GLN A 428 -36.35 -19.10 -17.08
N PRO A 429 -35.28 -19.13 -16.25
CA PRO A 429 -34.02 -18.44 -16.55
C PRO A 429 -33.23 -19.23 -17.62
N TRP A 430 -31.93 -18.97 -17.76
CA TRP A 430 -31.09 -19.68 -18.72
C TRP A 430 -30.80 -21.14 -18.30
N THR A 431 -30.86 -22.02 -19.28
CA THR A 431 -30.39 -23.40 -19.21
C THR A 431 -28.89 -23.47 -19.52
N TYR A 432 -28.18 -24.36 -18.83
CA TYR A 432 -26.75 -24.59 -19.03
C TYR A 432 -26.45 -26.07 -19.16
N LYS A 433 -25.55 -26.41 -20.09
CA LYS A 433 -24.98 -27.75 -20.26
C LYS A 433 -23.56 -27.79 -19.71
N THR A 434 -23.20 -28.91 -19.11
CA THR A 434 -21.83 -29.14 -18.61
C THR A 434 -20.92 -29.54 -19.77
N VAL A 435 -19.77 -28.89 -19.91
CA VAL A 435 -18.81 -29.17 -20.98
C VAL A 435 -17.39 -29.17 -20.39
N GLY A 436 -16.94 -30.34 -19.95
CA GLY A 436 -15.76 -30.48 -19.08
C GLY A 436 -16.07 -29.96 -17.67
N ASP A 437 -15.12 -29.25 -17.06
CA ASP A 437 -15.30 -28.59 -15.75
C ASP A 437 -16.07 -27.25 -15.83
N THR A 438 -16.68 -26.93 -16.97
CA THR A 438 -17.26 -25.62 -17.27
C THR A 438 -18.73 -25.71 -17.70
N LEU A 439 -19.41 -24.56 -17.70
CA LEU A 439 -20.80 -24.44 -18.11
C LEU A 439 -20.91 -23.60 -19.38
N GLU A 440 -21.68 -24.08 -20.35
CA GLU A 440 -22.07 -23.34 -21.56
C GLU A 440 -23.59 -23.14 -21.58
N LYS A 441 -24.06 -22.03 -22.14
CA LYS A 441 -25.49 -21.79 -22.33
C LYS A 441 -26.06 -22.87 -23.25
N ASP A 442 -27.18 -23.47 -22.88
CA ASP A 442 -27.85 -24.46 -23.71
C ASP A 442 -29.00 -23.81 -24.49
N ASP A 443 -28.65 -23.28 -25.66
CA ASP A 443 -29.58 -22.64 -26.59
C ASP A 443 -30.55 -23.62 -27.28
N GLY A 444 -30.34 -24.94 -27.14
CA GLY A 444 -31.17 -25.97 -27.79
C GLY A 444 -32.42 -26.39 -27.02
N VAL A 445 -32.50 -26.06 -25.72
CA VAL A 445 -33.59 -26.50 -24.81
C VAL A 445 -34.79 -25.54 -24.84
N GLN A 446 -34.62 -24.33 -25.38
CA GLN A 446 -35.65 -23.29 -25.36
C GLN A 446 -36.71 -23.55 -26.45
N GLN A 447 -37.98 -23.73 -26.06
CA GLN A 447 -39.07 -23.99 -26.99
C GLN A 447 -39.21 -22.88 -28.04
N SER A 448 -39.41 -23.28 -29.30
CA SER A 448 -39.62 -22.32 -30.40
C SER A 448 -40.86 -21.47 -30.15
N GLY A 449 -40.70 -20.14 -30.13
CA GLY A 449 -41.76 -19.17 -29.83
C GLY A 449 -41.87 -18.73 -28.36
N ALA A 450 -41.13 -19.33 -27.42
CA ALA A 450 -41.11 -18.86 -26.03
C ALA A 450 -40.33 -17.53 -25.89
N PRO A 451 -40.82 -16.55 -25.10
CA PRO A 451 -40.10 -15.31 -24.81
C PRO A 451 -38.70 -15.58 -24.26
N ARG A 452 -37.68 -14.96 -24.85
CA ARG A 452 -36.29 -15.28 -24.52
C ARG A 452 -35.78 -14.37 -23.41
N SER A 453 -35.50 -14.91 -22.23
CA SER A 453 -34.84 -14.18 -21.14
C SER A 453 -33.53 -13.55 -21.60
N ARG A 454 -33.42 -12.21 -21.53
CA ARG A 454 -32.21 -11.45 -21.91
C ARG A 454 -31.51 -10.81 -20.72
N LEU A 455 -32.27 -10.41 -19.70
CA LEU A 455 -31.73 -9.73 -18.53
C LEU A 455 -32.56 -10.07 -17.29
N MET A 456 -31.91 -10.19 -16.15
CA MET A 456 -32.55 -10.05 -14.84
C MET A 456 -31.97 -8.82 -14.15
N VAL A 457 -32.77 -8.16 -13.32
CA VAL A 457 -32.35 -6.98 -12.56
C VAL A 457 -32.68 -7.18 -11.10
N LEU A 458 -31.71 -6.91 -10.24
CA LEU A 458 -31.88 -6.84 -8.79
C LEU A 458 -31.84 -5.37 -8.36
N ALA A 459 -32.95 -4.86 -7.83
CA ALA A 459 -33.08 -3.48 -7.34
C ALA A 459 -32.94 -3.44 -5.81
N SER A 460 -31.91 -2.76 -5.30
CA SER A 460 -31.63 -2.57 -3.87
C SER A 460 -31.93 -1.13 -3.45
N ASP A 461 -32.79 -0.94 -2.44
CA ASP A 461 -33.27 0.39 -2.00
C ASP A 461 -32.14 1.31 -1.49
N LYS A 462 -31.06 0.75 -0.95
CA LYS A 462 -29.83 1.43 -0.53
C LYS A 462 -28.64 1.16 -1.48
N GLY A 463 -28.88 0.59 -2.66
CA GLY A 463 -27.86 0.27 -3.66
C GLY A 463 -26.93 -0.90 -3.28
N TRP A 464 -25.76 -0.92 -3.90
CA TRP A 464 -24.78 -2.03 -3.81
C TRP A 464 -23.44 -1.57 -3.22
N PRO A 465 -22.50 -2.47 -2.85
CA PRO A 465 -21.20 -2.10 -2.28
C PRO A 465 -20.43 -1.03 -3.07
N TYR A 466 -20.57 -1.02 -4.40
CA TYR A 466 -19.95 -0.02 -5.27
C TYR A 466 -20.54 1.39 -5.10
N SER A 467 -21.84 1.51 -4.81
CA SER A 467 -22.49 2.79 -4.50
C SER A 467 -22.01 3.38 -3.18
N TRP A 468 -21.70 2.53 -2.20
CA TRP A 468 -21.22 2.94 -0.88
C TRP A 468 -19.72 3.31 -0.87
N GLU A 469 -19.01 2.99 -1.95
CA GLU A 469 -17.59 3.30 -2.13
C GLU A 469 -17.37 4.58 -2.95
N GLU A 470 -18.12 4.79 -4.03
CA GLU A 470 -17.99 5.97 -4.90
C GLU A 470 -19.01 7.09 -4.62
N ASP A 471 -19.89 6.93 -3.62
CA ASP A 471 -21.00 7.86 -3.29
C ASP A 471 -21.96 8.14 -4.47
N GLU A 472 -22.02 7.21 -5.44
CA GLU A 472 -22.92 7.26 -6.59
C GLU A 472 -24.00 6.18 -6.43
N PHE A 473 -25.23 6.61 -6.13
CA PHE A 473 -26.36 5.71 -5.90
C PHE A 473 -26.75 4.94 -7.16
N ILE A 474 -26.58 3.62 -7.13
CA ILE A 474 -26.94 2.68 -8.20
C ILE A 474 -27.83 1.61 -7.55
N PRO A 475 -29.15 1.66 -7.75
CA PRO A 475 -30.06 0.65 -7.19
C PRO A 475 -30.00 -0.67 -7.97
N ASP A 476 -29.72 -0.63 -9.27
CA ASP A 476 -29.91 -1.73 -10.19
C ASP A 476 -28.63 -2.54 -10.44
N CYS A 477 -28.68 -3.84 -10.17
CA CYS A 477 -27.66 -4.83 -10.55
C CYS A 477 -28.16 -5.63 -11.76
N TYR A 478 -27.52 -5.44 -12.92
CA TYR A 478 -27.90 -6.13 -14.17
C TYR A 478 -27.20 -7.48 -14.30
N VAL A 479 -27.99 -8.54 -14.44
CA VAL A 479 -27.56 -9.94 -14.54
C VAL A 479 -27.94 -10.47 -15.92
N ASN A 480 -26.95 -10.75 -16.77
CA ASN A 480 -27.15 -11.49 -18.03
C ASN A 480 -26.74 -12.97 -17.86
N CYS A 481 -26.87 -13.75 -18.94
CA CYS A 481 -26.54 -15.17 -18.92
C CYS A 481 -25.08 -15.50 -18.54
N GLU A 482 -24.14 -14.59 -18.74
CA GLU A 482 -22.73 -14.77 -18.39
C GLU A 482 -22.45 -14.48 -16.92
N VAL A 483 -23.14 -13.50 -16.34
CA VAL A 483 -23.13 -13.25 -14.89
C VAL A 483 -23.80 -14.40 -14.14
N ASP A 484 -24.93 -14.92 -14.61
CA ASP A 484 -25.57 -16.07 -13.96
C ASP A 484 -24.75 -17.35 -14.10
N ARG A 485 -24.14 -17.60 -15.26
CA ARG A 485 -23.19 -18.72 -15.48
C ARG A 485 -22.06 -18.72 -14.44
N ALA A 486 -21.48 -17.55 -14.15
CA ALA A 486 -20.43 -17.43 -13.13
C ALA A 486 -20.95 -17.80 -11.73
N TRP A 487 -22.18 -17.42 -11.39
CA TRP A 487 -22.84 -17.89 -10.17
C TRP A 487 -23.09 -19.40 -10.18
N GLN A 488 -23.60 -20.00 -11.26
CA GLN A 488 -23.83 -21.45 -11.31
C GLN A 488 -22.53 -22.25 -11.08
N ILE A 489 -21.39 -21.76 -11.58
CA ILE A 489 -20.06 -22.36 -11.31
C ILE A 489 -19.72 -22.26 -9.80
N VAL A 490 -19.86 -21.07 -9.20
CA VAL A 490 -19.61 -20.87 -7.75
C VAL A 490 -20.56 -21.72 -6.90
N LYS A 491 -21.83 -21.78 -7.27
CA LYS A 491 -22.86 -22.61 -6.63
C LYS A 491 -22.47 -24.09 -6.67
N GLY A 492 -21.96 -24.59 -7.80
CA GLY A 492 -21.44 -25.95 -7.92
C GLY A 492 -20.27 -26.24 -6.97
N ASP A 493 -19.37 -25.27 -6.78
CA ASP A 493 -18.27 -25.39 -5.81
C ASP A 493 -18.78 -25.39 -4.37
N LEU A 494 -19.74 -24.52 -4.02
CA LEU A 494 -20.38 -24.47 -2.71
C LEU A 494 -21.13 -25.79 -2.42
N THR A 495 -21.87 -26.34 -3.39
CA THR A 495 -22.56 -27.63 -3.24
C THR A 495 -21.58 -28.77 -2.96
N LYS A 496 -20.42 -28.80 -3.64
CA LYS A 496 -19.37 -29.79 -3.35
C LYS A 496 -18.74 -29.58 -1.96
N TRP A 497 -18.47 -28.32 -1.58
CA TRP A 497 -17.88 -27.98 -0.27
C TRP A 497 -18.83 -28.26 0.91
N PHE A 498 -20.14 -28.18 0.69
CA PHE A 498 -21.18 -28.44 1.70
C PHE A 498 -21.76 -29.87 1.65
N SER A 499 -21.15 -30.77 0.89
CA SER A 499 -21.56 -32.18 0.82
C SER A 499 -21.13 -32.96 2.08
N PRO A 500 -21.95 -33.88 2.61
CA PRO A 500 -21.53 -34.79 3.69
C PRO A 500 -20.34 -35.68 3.31
N ASP A 501 -20.24 -36.06 2.04
CA ASP A 501 -19.16 -36.92 1.52
C ASP A 501 -17.81 -36.19 1.35
N ALA A 502 -17.80 -34.86 1.53
CA ALA A 502 -16.59 -34.07 1.53
C ALA A 502 -15.87 -34.22 2.88
N GLY A 503 -15.09 -35.29 3.02
CA GLY A 503 -14.28 -35.54 4.21
C GLY A 503 -13.30 -34.40 4.54
N ASP A 504 -12.73 -34.43 5.74
CA ASP A 504 -12.04 -33.32 6.44
C ASP A 504 -10.91 -32.58 5.66
N TYR A 505 -10.49 -33.10 4.52
CA TYR A 505 -9.47 -32.54 3.64
C TYR A 505 -10.02 -31.66 2.49
N PHE A 506 -11.35 -31.53 2.32
CA PHE A 506 -11.92 -30.81 1.18
C PHE A 506 -11.84 -29.28 1.33
N THR A 507 -10.75 -28.69 0.83
CA THR A 507 -10.59 -27.23 0.81
C THR A 507 -11.55 -26.57 -0.20
N PRO A 508 -12.23 -25.47 0.15
CA PRO A 508 -13.08 -24.75 -0.79
C PRO A 508 -12.28 -24.24 -2.00
N LYS A 509 -12.86 -24.40 -3.20
CA LYS A 509 -12.24 -23.94 -4.44
C LYS A 509 -12.08 -22.42 -4.46
N LYS A 510 -10.90 -21.99 -4.91
CA LYS A 510 -10.55 -20.58 -5.13
C LYS A 510 -10.72 -20.27 -6.62
N ARG A 511 -11.36 -19.14 -6.93
CA ARG A 511 -11.72 -18.76 -8.32
C ARG A 511 -11.12 -17.41 -8.70
N VAL A 512 -10.88 -17.22 -10.00
CA VAL A 512 -10.61 -15.90 -10.60
C VAL A 512 -11.59 -15.67 -11.74
N LEU A 513 -12.46 -14.67 -11.61
CA LEU A 513 -13.38 -14.23 -12.64
C LEU A 513 -12.72 -13.11 -13.45
N ILE A 514 -12.58 -13.33 -14.75
CA ILE A 514 -11.91 -12.42 -15.69
C ILE A 514 -12.93 -11.99 -16.76
N ALA A 515 -13.06 -10.69 -17.00
CA ALA A 515 -13.84 -10.16 -18.12
C ALA A 515 -13.32 -8.81 -18.64
N THR A 516 -13.92 -8.33 -19.74
CA THR A 516 -13.56 -7.06 -20.38
C THR A 516 -13.68 -5.87 -19.41
N PRO A 517 -12.70 -4.95 -19.34
CA PRO A 517 -12.81 -3.74 -18.53
C PRO A 517 -14.04 -2.91 -18.92
N GLY A 518 -14.73 -2.33 -17.95
CA GLY A 518 -15.83 -1.39 -18.19
C GLY A 518 -17.22 -2.01 -18.47
N ILE A 519 -17.39 -3.34 -18.37
CA ILE A 519 -18.71 -3.99 -18.50
C ILE A 519 -19.76 -3.44 -17.50
N GLY A 520 -19.31 -2.86 -16.40
CA GLY A 520 -20.11 -2.19 -15.38
C GLY A 520 -19.15 -1.67 -14.31
N LYS A 521 -19.66 -1.06 -13.23
CA LYS A 521 -18.77 -0.51 -12.18
C LYS A 521 -17.80 -1.56 -11.60
N SER A 522 -18.25 -2.81 -11.44
CA SER A 522 -17.37 -3.99 -11.48
C SER A 522 -18.07 -5.23 -12.02
N MET A 523 -18.54 -5.10 -13.28
CA MET A 523 -19.11 -6.20 -14.07
C MET A 523 -20.43 -6.81 -13.55
N ASN A 524 -21.04 -6.23 -12.49
CA ASN A 524 -22.25 -6.68 -11.77
C ASN A 524 -22.15 -8.07 -11.10
N ALA A 525 -21.26 -8.94 -11.58
CA ALA A 525 -21.01 -10.26 -11.02
C ALA A 525 -20.69 -10.22 -9.53
N GLY A 526 -19.88 -9.27 -9.04
CA GLY A 526 -19.62 -9.12 -7.61
C GLY A 526 -20.92 -8.91 -6.79
N SER A 527 -21.77 -7.96 -7.20
CA SER A 527 -23.06 -7.70 -6.56
C SER A 527 -24.01 -8.89 -6.62
N TYR A 528 -24.07 -9.60 -7.76
CA TYR A 528 -24.91 -10.78 -7.91
C TYR A 528 -24.45 -11.95 -7.05
N LEU A 529 -23.13 -12.21 -7.02
CA LEU A 529 -22.52 -13.21 -6.15
C LEU A 529 -22.79 -12.89 -4.68
N LEU A 530 -22.67 -11.63 -4.26
CA LEU A 530 -23.01 -11.20 -2.90
C LEU A 530 -24.47 -11.52 -2.57
N TYR A 531 -25.42 -11.09 -3.41
CA TYR A 531 -26.85 -11.38 -3.23
C TYR A 531 -27.09 -12.89 -3.05
N GLN A 532 -26.52 -13.71 -3.92
CA GLN A 532 -26.70 -15.16 -3.91
C GLN A 532 -26.03 -15.85 -2.69
N LEU A 533 -24.85 -15.39 -2.26
CA LEU A 533 -24.15 -15.92 -1.08
C LEU A 533 -24.87 -15.60 0.24
N LEU A 534 -25.53 -14.44 0.31
CA LEU A 534 -26.39 -14.09 1.45
C LEU A 534 -27.62 -15.00 1.55
N HIS A 535 -28.12 -15.51 0.42
CA HIS A 535 -29.23 -16.49 0.36
C HIS A 535 -28.79 -17.95 0.52
N CYS A 536 -27.49 -18.23 0.62
CA CYS A 536 -27.03 -19.55 1.02
C CYS A 536 -27.40 -19.83 2.49
N ASP A 537 -27.44 -21.10 2.87
CA ASP A 537 -27.59 -21.54 4.26
C ASP A 537 -26.61 -20.79 5.21
N ALA A 538 -27.14 -20.22 6.30
CA ALA A 538 -26.38 -19.42 7.26
C ALA A 538 -25.56 -20.28 8.24
N GLU A 539 -25.97 -21.53 8.49
CA GLU A 539 -25.21 -22.46 9.34
C GLU A 539 -23.95 -22.96 8.61
N LYS A 540 -24.05 -23.13 7.29
CA LYS A 540 -22.95 -23.56 6.42
C LYS A 540 -22.05 -22.42 5.96
N LEU A 541 -22.61 -21.22 5.83
CA LEU A 541 -21.92 -20.02 5.41
C LEU A 541 -22.39 -18.81 6.23
N GLN A 542 -21.64 -18.46 7.27
CA GLN A 542 -21.99 -17.45 8.27
C GLN A 542 -21.62 -16.02 7.83
N VAL A 543 -20.56 -15.86 7.03
CA VAL A 543 -20.02 -14.54 6.67
C VAL A 543 -19.79 -14.41 5.16
N VAL A 544 -20.15 -13.27 4.59
CA VAL A 544 -19.78 -12.89 3.21
C VAL A 544 -19.00 -11.58 3.25
N VAL A 545 -17.86 -11.54 2.57
CA VAL A 545 -16.92 -10.41 2.57
C VAL A 545 -16.85 -9.82 1.18
N TYR A 546 -16.99 -8.49 1.05
CA TYR A 546 -16.80 -7.76 -0.19
C TYR A 546 -15.64 -6.76 -0.01
N SER A 547 -14.53 -6.95 -0.71
CA SER A 547 -13.34 -6.10 -0.59
C SER A 547 -12.97 -5.44 -1.91
N PHE A 548 -12.63 -4.15 -1.88
CA PHE A 548 -12.20 -3.36 -3.04
C PHE A 548 -10.67 -3.27 -3.22
N GLY A 549 -9.91 -4.05 -2.45
CA GLY A 549 -8.45 -4.12 -2.52
C GLY A 549 -7.74 -2.90 -1.94
N GLY A 550 -7.34 -2.98 -0.67
CA GLY A 550 -6.52 -1.96 0.03
C GLY A 550 -7.26 -0.71 0.51
N ASN A 551 -8.39 -0.36 -0.12
CA ASN A 551 -9.25 0.77 0.30
C ASN A 551 -10.28 0.38 1.38
N THR A 552 -11.29 -0.41 1.00
CA THR A 552 -12.48 -0.66 1.83
C THR A 552 -12.90 -2.12 1.76
N THR A 553 -13.36 -2.67 2.88
CA THR A 553 -13.96 -4.00 2.97
C THR A 553 -15.27 -3.93 3.74
N TYR A 554 -16.34 -4.48 3.16
CA TYR A 554 -17.65 -4.65 3.78
C TYR A 554 -17.79 -6.10 4.21
N VAL A 555 -18.11 -6.34 5.47
CA VAL A 555 -18.39 -7.68 5.98
C VAL A 555 -19.87 -7.79 6.32
N PHE A 556 -20.52 -8.77 5.71
CA PHE A 556 -21.91 -9.14 5.93
C PHE A 556 -21.93 -10.36 6.85
N ASP A 557 -22.30 -10.14 8.11
CA ASP A 557 -22.56 -11.22 9.05
C ASP A 557 -24.00 -11.68 8.90
N LYS A 558 -24.21 -12.95 8.54
CA LYS A 558 -25.53 -13.54 8.31
C LYS A 558 -26.18 -14.09 9.58
N THR A 559 -25.41 -14.25 10.65
CA THR A 559 -25.89 -14.74 11.96
C THR A 559 -26.62 -13.63 12.71
N ILE A 560 -26.09 -12.41 12.69
CA ILE A 560 -26.69 -11.21 13.31
C ILE A 560 -27.27 -10.22 12.29
N LYS A 561 -27.16 -10.51 10.98
CA LYS A 561 -27.70 -9.70 9.86
C LYS A 561 -27.18 -8.25 9.82
N THR A 562 -25.88 -8.07 10.03
CA THR A 562 -25.24 -6.74 10.04
C THR A 562 -24.24 -6.55 8.90
N VAL A 563 -24.03 -5.29 8.49
CA VAL A 563 -22.93 -4.89 7.60
C VAL A 563 -21.96 -3.98 8.33
N THR A 564 -20.68 -4.37 8.35
CA THR A 564 -19.61 -3.57 8.95
C THR A 564 -18.65 -3.09 7.86
N LYS A 565 -18.36 -1.78 7.83
CA LYS A 565 -17.38 -1.17 6.92
C LYS A 565 -16.02 -1.00 7.61
N TYR A 566 -15.01 -1.67 7.06
CA TYR A 566 -13.59 -1.50 7.40
C TYR A 566 -12.92 -0.65 6.33
N VAL A 567 -12.20 0.39 6.76
CA VAL A 567 -11.38 1.24 5.88
C VAL A 567 -9.91 0.95 6.18
N GLY A 568 -9.11 0.78 5.13
CA GLY A 568 -7.70 0.43 5.20
C GLY A 568 -7.41 -1.08 5.14
N ARG A 569 -6.19 -1.39 4.68
CA ARG A 569 -5.66 -2.74 4.50
C ARG A 569 -5.43 -3.50 5.82
N GLY A 570 -5.04 -2.79 6.89
CA GLY A 570 -4.73 -3.38 8.20
C GLY A 570 -5.99 -3.88 8.93
N ALA A 571 -6.94 -2.99 9.19
CA ALA A 571 -8.18 -3.31 9.91
C ALA A 571 -8.98 -4.46 9.26
N SER A 572 -9.03 -4.50 7.92
CA SER A 572 -9.70 -5.58 7.19
C SER A 572 -8.99 -6.92 7.34
N LYS A 573 -7.65 -6.96 7.31
CA LYS A 573 -6.87 -8.19 7.52
C LYS A 573 -7.12 -8.81 8.90
N GLU A 574 -6.90 -8.04 9.96
CA GLU A 574 -6.89 -8.59 11.32
C GLU A 574 -8.27 -9.08 11.77
N PHE A 575 -9.34 -8.41 11.30
CA PHE A 575 -10.70 -8.87 11.53
C PHE A 575 -11.01 -10.17 10.80
N LEU A 576 -10.57 -10.31 9.53
CA LEU A 576 -10.72 -11.56 8.77
C LEU A 576 -9.95 -12.70 9.44
N ASP A 577 -8.67 -12.51 9.76
CA ASP A 577 -7.86 -13.50 10.51
C ASP A 577 -8.57 -13.90 11.82
N GLY A 578 -9.23 -12.95 12.49
CA GLY A 578 -10.03 -13.19 13.68
C GLY A 578 -11.27 -14.07 13.46
N LEU A 579 -12.08 -13.79 12.43
CA LEU A 579 -13.26 -14.62 12.07
C LEU A 579 -12.86 -16.06 11.78
N TRP A 580 -11.77 -16.26 11.05
CA TRP A 580 -11.30 -17.58 10.64
C TRP A 580 -10.69 -18.36 11.82
N GLN A 581 -10.02 -17.67 12.77
CA GLN A 581 -9.58 -18.27 14.03
C GLN A 581 -10.74 -18.73 14.92
N CYS A 582 -11.88 -18.03 14.88
CA CYS A 582 -13.11 -18.45 15.56
C CYS A 582 -13.84 -19.63 14.88
N GLY A 583 -13.24 -20.25 13.84
CA GLY A 583 -13.83 -21.38 13.12
C GLY A 583 -15.01 -21.00 12.22
N MET A 584 -15.28 -19.71 11.99
CA MET A 584 -16.41 -19.29 11.18
C MET A 584 -16.22 -19.65 9.72
N LYS A 585 -17.28 -20.09 9.04
CA LYS A 585 -17.26 -20.37 7.60
C LYS A 585 -17.73 -19.17 6.81
N GLY A 586 -16.95 -18.73 5.83
CA GLY A 586 -17.31 -17.58 5.00
C GLY A 586 -16.77 -17.63 3.57
N TYR A 587 -17.19 -16.63 2.79
CA TYR A 587 -16.85 -16.49 1.37
C TYR A 587 -16.43 -15.06 1.05
N ILE A 588 -15.33 -14.91 0.32
CA ILE A 588 -14.71 -13.61 0.02
C ILE A 588 -14.85 -13.28 -1.47
N ILE A 589 -15.46 -12.14 -1.77
CA ILE A 589 -15.46 -11.48 -3.06
C ILE A 589 -14.39 -10.38 -3.00
N TYR A 590 -13.30 -10.56 -3.74
CA TYR A 590 -12.23 -9.57 -3.87
C TYR A 590 -12.30 -8.89 -5.23
N ASP A 591 -12.76 -7.66 -5.25
CA ASP A 591 -13.00 -6.84 -6.43
C ASP A 591 -11.78 -5.97 -6.73
N VAL A 592 -11.09 -6.23 -7.84
CA VAL A 592 -9.85 -5.51 -8.20
C VAL A 592 -10.18 -4.19 -8.89
N ALA A 593 -10.78 -3.27 -8.13
CA ALA A 593 -11.25 -1.96 -8.62
C ALA A 593 -10.11 -1.00 -9.01
N ARG A 594 -8.89 -1.19 -8.48
CA ARG A 594 -7.69 -0.41 -8.81
C ARG A 594 -6.57 -1.26 -9.41
N LYS A 595 -5.80 -0.63 -10.33
CA LYS A 595 -4.70 -1.26 -11.09
C LYS A 595 -3.66 -1.92 -10.16
N GLY A 596 -3.37 -3.20 -10.38
CA GLY A 596 -2.09 -3.82 -9.99
C GLY A 596 -1.93 -4.25 -8.52
N THR A 597 -3.01 -4.42 -7.76
CA THR A 597 -2.93 -4.92 -6.37
C THR A 597 -3.68 -6.26 -6.23
N PRO A 598 -3.03 -7.40 -6.55
CA PRO A 598 -3.60 -8.72 -6.29
C PRO A 598 -3.91 -8.90 -4.80
N PRO A 599 -4.82 -9.83 -4.43
CA PRO A 599 -5.04 -10.17 -3.03
C PRO A 599 -3.75 -10.68 -2.40
N GLU A 600 -3.49 -10.27 -1.17
CA GLU A 600 -2.34 -10.77 -0.41
C GLU A 600 -2.55 -12.21 0.05
N GLU A 601 -1.45 -12.89 0.36
CA GLU A 601 -1.44 -14.34 0.53
C GLU A 601 -2.32 -14.84 1.70
N PHE A 602 -2.50 -13.99 2.71
CA PHE A 602 -3.32 -14.19 3.89
C PHE A 602 -4.81 -13.83 3.70
N PHE A 603 -5.20 -13.19 2.59
CA PHE A 603 -6.56 -12.67 2.42
C PHE A 603 -7.64 -13.76 2.28
N ALA A 604 -7.25 -15.02 2.08
CA ALA A 604 -8.11 -16.18 2.34
C ALA A 604 -7.29 -17.35 2.91
N PRO A 605 -7.37 -17.60 4.24
CA PRO A 605 -6.69 -18.74 4.86
C PRO A 605 -7.35 -20.07 4.47
N TYR A 606 -6.83 -21.15 5.04
CA TYR A 606 -7.36 -22.50 4.87
C TYR A 606 -8.79 -22.57 5.44
N GLY A 607 -9.75 -23.07 4.66
CA GLY A 607 -11.16 -23.22 5.06
C GLY A 607 -12.12 -22.11 4.61
N CYS A 608 -11.67 -21.09 3.86
CA CYS A 608 -12.55 -20.03 3.33
C CYS A 608 -12.64 -20.07 1.79
N GLY A 609 -13.86 -19.95 1.25
CA GLY A 609 -14.10 -19.81 -0.20
C GLY A 609 -13.76 -18.40 -0.70
N MET A 610 -13.23 -18.27 -1.91
CA MET A 610 -12.85 -16.95 -2.43
C MET A 610 -12.95 -16.87 -3.96
N ILE A 611 -13.46 -15.74 -4.44
CA ILE A 611 -13.41 -15.34 -5.84
C ILE A 611 -12.75 -13.96 -6.00
N VAL A 612 -11.76 -13.89 -6.89
CA VAL A 612 -11.16 -12.63 -7.33
C VAL A 612 -11.87 -12.17 -8.58
N VAL A 613 -12.52 -11.01 -8.53
CA VAL A 613 -13.23 -10.39 -9.65
C VAL A 613 -12.29 -9.37 -10.29
N SER A 614 -11.86 -9.60 -11.53
CA SER A 614 -10.80 -8.80 -12.15
C SER A 614 -11.01 -8.48 -13.64
N SER A 615 -10.34 -7.41 -14.06
CA SER A 615 -10.06 -7.14 -15.47
C SER A 615 -8.97 -8.10 -16.00
N PRO A 616 -8.74 -8.21 -17.32
CA PRO A 616 -7.87 -9.24 -17.89
C PRO A 616 -6.38 -8.98 -17.65
N ARG A 617 -6.04 -7.83 -17.04
CA ARG A 617 -4.66 -7.45 -16.76
C ARG A 617 -3.99 -8.48 -15.84
N VAL A 618 -3.01 -9.17 -16.40
CA VAL A 618 -2.40 -10.37 -15.79
C VAL A 618 -1.78 -10.10 -14.42
N SER A 619 -1.13 -8.95 -14.24
CA SER A 619 -0.56 -8.53 -12.95
C SER A 619 -1.58 -8.40 -11.80
N ASN A 620 -2.89 -8.37 -12.10
CA ASN A 620 -3.94 -8.31 -11.08
C ASN A 620 -4.26 -9.66 -10.44
N TYR A 621 -3.97 -10.79 -11.11
CA TYR A 621 -4.41 -12.11 -10.67
C TYR A 621 -3.38 -13.24 -10.85
N GLU A 622 -2.37 -13.10 -11.70
CA GLU A 622 -1.41 -14.18 -12.00
C GLU A 622 -0.69 -14.70 -10.75
N LYS A 623 -0.27 -13.79 -9.86
CA LYS A 623 0.35 -14.15 -8.58
C LYS A 623 -0.59 -15.02 -7.74
N TRP A 624 -1.87 -14.63 -7.65
CA TRP A 624 -2.88 -15.36 -6.90
C TRP A 624 -3.21 -16.72 -7.51
N GLU A 625 -3.37 -16.76 -8.84
CA GLU A 625 -3.61 -17.98 -9.60
C GLU A 625 -2.51 -19.02 -9.37
N LYS A 626 -1.24 -18.61 -9.54
CA LYS A 626 -0.07 -19.47 -9.31
C LYS A 626 0.08 -19.90 -7.85
N GLN A 627 -0.11 -18.99 -6.90
CA GLN A 627 0.11 -19.29 -5.47
C GLN A 627 -1.00 -20.14 -4.84
N LYS A 628 -2.25 -20.08 -5.36
CA LYS A 628 -3.42 -20.71 -4.72
C LYS A 628 -4.15 -21.72 -5.62
N GLY A 629 -3.62 -22.03 -6.81
CA GLY A 629 -4.24 -22.97 -7.76
C GLY A 629 -5.64 -22.54 -8.21
N ALA A 630 -5.88 -21.23 -8.30
CA ALA A 630 -7.23 -20.70 -8.46
C ALA A 630 -7.78 -20.92 -9.88
N ALA A 631 -8.94 -21.57 -10.00
CA ALA A 631 -9.52 -21.89 -11.31
C ALA A 631 -10.18 -20.65 -11.96
N ARG A 632 -9.92 -20.44 -13.24
CA ARG A 632 -10.48 -19.32 -14.02
C ARG A 632 -11.98 -19.49 -14.29
N ILE A 633 -12.67 -18.35 -14.38
CA ILE A 633 -13.99 -18.17 -14.97
C ILE A 633 -13.87 -17.02 -15.95
N ILE A 634 -14.01 -17.29 -17.25
CA ILE A 634 -13.93 -16.28 -18.30
C ILE A 634 -15.35 -15.84 -18.66
N MET A 635 -15.69 -14.61 -18.29
CA MET A 635 -16.99 -14.02 -18.55
C MET A 635 -16.93 -13.23 -19.87
N ASN A 636 -17.82 -13.54 -20.82
CA ASN A 636 -17.86 -12.82 -22.08
C ASN A 636 -18.34 -11.37 -21.90
N CYS A 637 -17.88 -10.48 -22.79
CA CYS A 637 -18.50 -9.16 -22.93
C CYS A 637 -19.98 -9.29 -23.36
N PRO A 638 -20.92 -8.50 -22.81
CA PRO A 638 -22.35 -8.58 -23.14
C PRO A 638 -22.64 -8.55 -24.65
N ALA A 639 -23.69 -9.24 -25.06
CA ALA A 639 -24.19 -9.15 -26.44
C ALA A 639 -24.99 -7.86 -26.66
N GLY A 640 -25.15 -7.44 -27.92
CA GLY A 640 -25.93 -6.24 -28.24
C GLY A 640 -27.41 -6.33 -27.81
N MET A 641 -27.98 -7.53 -27.75
CA MET A 641 -29.34 -7.75 -27.22
C MET A 641 -29.41 -7.67 -25.70
N ASP A 642 -28.33 -8.00 -24.98
CA ASP A 642 -28.23 -7.79 -23.53
C ASP A 642 -28.23 -6.28 -23.24
N VAL A 643 -27.48 -5.50 -24.04
CA VAL A 643 -27.49 -4.03 -23.94
C VAL A 643 -28.85 -3.45 -24.31
N LYS A 644 -29.52 -3.97 -25.36
CA LYS A 644 -30.88 -3.54 -25.72
C LYS A 644 -31.87 -3.78 -24.56
N ALA A 645 -31.75 -4.91 -23.87
CA ALA A 645 -32.54 -5.20 -22.66
C ALA A 645 -32.22 -4.25 -21.50
N MET A 646 -30.94 -3.86 -21.31
CA MET A 646 -30.56 -2.82 -20.33
C MET A 646 -31.18 -1.47 -20.69
N CYS A 647 -31.18 -1.08 -21.97
CA CYS A 647 -31.85 0.14 -22.44
C CYS A 647 -33.35 0.13 -22.16
N ALA A 648 -34.02 -0.99 -22.41
CA ALA A 648 -35.45 -1.17 -22.13
C ALA A 648 -35.73 -1.01 -20.62
N TRP A 649 -34.93 -1.64 -19.75
CA TRP A 649 -35.04 -1.44 -18.30
C TRP A 649 -34.83 0.03 -17.87
N MET A 650 -33.77 0.68 -18.38
CA MET A 650 -33.40 2.05 -18.05
C MET A 650 -34.42 3.10 -18.53
N LYS A 651 -35.24 2.75 -19.53
CA LYS A 651 -36.23 3.64 -20.16
C LYS A 651 -37.67 3.13 -20.06
N ARG A 652 -37.93 2.14 -19.20
CA ARG A 652 -39.26 1.51 -19.00
C ARG A 652 -40.39 2.51 -18.72
N ASP A 653 -40.10 3.61 -18.03
CA ASP A 653 -41.06 4.66 -17.66
C ASP A 653 -41.27 5.73 -18.77
N GLU A 654 -40.58 5.61 -19.90
CA GLU A 654 -40.65 6.54 -21.04
C GLU A 654 -41.46 5.94 -22.20
N THR A 655 -41.93 6.80 -23.11
CA THR A 655 -42.70 6.37 -24.30
C THR A 655 -41.87 5.49 -25.24
N ALA A 656 -42.54 4.60 -25.99
CA ALA A 656 -41.89 3.70 -26.95
C ALA A 656 -40.99 4.45 -27.97
N GLU A 657 -41.41 5.64 -28.42
CA GLU A 657 -40.60 6.52 -29.29
C GLU A 657 -39.25 6.90 -28.64
N LYS A 658 -39.26 7.34 -27.38
CA LYS A 658 -38.04 7.70 -26.64
C LYS A 658 -37.19 6.48 -26.31
N GLN A 659 -37.81 5.31 -26.06
CA GLN A 659 -37.08 4.06 -25.89
C GLN A 659 -36.35 3.68 -27.20
N ALA A 660 -37.00 3.84 -28.35
CA ALA A 660 -36.42 3.60 -29.67
C ALA A 660 -35.30 4.61 -30.01
N GLU A 661 -35.49 5.90 -29.74
CA GLU A 661 -34.47 6.94 -29.90
C GLU A 661 -33.24 6.67 -29.02
N TYR A 662 -33.46 6.35 -27.73
CA TYR A 662 -32.38 6.00 -26.80
C TYR A 662 -31.63 4.74 -27.25
N TRP A 663 -32.34 3.71 -27.71
CA TRP A 663 -31.71 2.51 -28.27
C TRP A 663 -30.91 2.81 -29.53
N LYS A 664 -31.43 3.62 -30.46
CA LYS A 664 -30.69 4.05 -31.67
C LYS A 664 -29.37 4.72 -31.30
N MET A 665 -29.42 5.68 -30.37
CA MET A 665 -28.24 6.39 -29.88
C MET A 665 -27.23 5.43 -29.20
N VAL A 666 -27.68 4.49 -28.35
CA VAL A 666 -26.78 3.50 -27.72
C VAL A 666 -26.18 2.55 -28.76
N LYS A 667 -26.94 2.12 -29.77
CA LYS A 667 -26.46 1.28 -30.87
C LYS A 667 -25.35 1.97 -31.67
N GLU A 668 -25.53 3.25 -32.04
CA GLU A 668 -24.50 4.06 -32.71
C GLU A 668 -23.22 4.19 -31.86
N ARG A 669 -23.35 4.33 -30.53
CA ARG A 669 -22.19 4.32 -29.61
C ARG A 669 -21.50 2.96 -29.58
N MET A 670 -22.25 1.86 -29.51
CA MET A 670 -21.70 0.50 -29.53
C MET A 670 -20.91 0.17 -30.80
N GLU A 671 -21.27 0.76 -31.95
CA GLU A 671 -20.50 0.59 -33.19
C GLU A 671 -19.09 1.18 -33.06
N LYS A 672 -18.91 2.24 -32.26
CA LYS A 672 -17.59 2.86 -32.00
C LYS A 672 -16.83 2.24 -30.82
N VAL A 673 -17.48 1.96 -29.69
CA VAL A 673 -16.79 1.53 -28.45
C VAL A 673 -17.20 0.14 -27.92
N GLY A 674 -17.95 -0.62 -28.72
CA GLY A 674 -18.43 -1.96 -28.34
C GLY A 674 -19.57 -1.97 -27.32
N PRO A 675 -20.09 -3.16 -26.96
CA PRO A 675 -21.16 -3.34 -25.98
C PRO A 675 -20.64 -3.23 -24.54
N ILE A 676 -20.06 -2.07 -24.19
CA ILE A 676 -19.42 -1.81 -22.90
C ILE A 676 -20.22 -0.74 -22.12
N PRO A 677 -21.12 -1.13 -21.20
CA PRO A 677 -22.00 -0.23 -20.44
C PRO A 677 -21.39 1.05 -19.89
N ARG A 678 -20.15 1.00 -19.35
CA ARG A 678 -19.44 2.19 -18.82
C ARG A 678 -19.30 3.33 -19.84
N TYR A 679 -19.19 3.01 -21.12
CA TYR A 679 -18.89 3.96 -22.19
C TYR A 679 -20.08 4.25 -23.10
N ILE A 680 -21.10 3.39 -23.16
CA ILE A 680 -22.23 3.57 -24.08
C ILE A 680 -23.40 4.34 -23.46
N PHE A 681 -23.65 4.21 -22.14
CA PHE A 681 -24.80 4.88 -21.50
C PHE A 681 -24.52 6.34 -21.11
N ASP A 682 -23.27 6.68 -20.82
CA ASP A 682 -22.83 8.01 -20.36
C ASP A 682 -22.15 8.79 -21.49
N ALA A 683 -22.64 9.99 -21.81
CA ALA A 683 -22.16 10.78 -22.93
C ALA A 683 -20.71 11.28 -22.76
N ASN A 684 -20.30 11.62 -21.53
CA ASN A 684 -18.95 12.13 -21.27
C ASN A 684 -17.93 10.99 -21.29
N LYS A 685 -18.29 9.84 -20.69
CA LYS A 685 -17.49 8.61 -20.75
C LYS A 685 -17.41 8.07 -22.19
N PHE A 686 -18.47 8.21 -22.99
CA PHE A 686 -18.47 7.91 -24.42
C PHE A 686 -17.46 8.75 -25.18
N ILE A 687 -17.54 10.09 -25.07
CA ILE A 687 -16.67 11.02 -25.79
C ILE A 687 -15.20 10.77 -25.44
N ALA A 688 -14.88 10.71 -24.14
CA ALA A 688 -13.52 10.49 -23.67
C ALA A 688 -12.96 9.12 -24.12
N HIS A 689 -13.77 8.06 -24.12
CA HIS A 689 -13.31 6.75 -24.56
C HIS A 689 -13.25 6.61 -26.08
N SER A 690 -14.15 7.27 -26.83
CA SER A 690 -14.12 7.31 -28.29
C SER A 690 -12.86 8.05 -28.78
N ALA A 691 -12.49 9.17 -28.17
CA ALA A 691 -11.21 9.83 -28.45
C ALA A 691 -10.04 8.88 -28.13
N ALA A 692 -10.05 8.27 -26.94
CA ALA A 692 -9.01 7.32 -26.54
C ALA A 692 -8.90 6.08 -27.44
N VAL A 693 -9.96 5.69 -28.16
CA VAL A 693 -10.01 4.63 -29.18
C VAL A 693 -9.37 5.10 -30.48
N GLU A 694 -9.69 6.32 -30.96
CA GLU A 694 -9.04 6.88 -32.15
C GLU A 694 -7.53 7.13 -31.90
N ASP A 695 -7.15 7.69 -30.74
CA ASP A 695 -5.74 7.80 -30.30
C ASP A 695 -5.01 6.45 -30.34
N ALA A 696 -5.71 5.36 -29.99
CA ALA A 696 -5.13 4.02 -30.00
C ALA A 696 -5.02 3.43 -31.40
N LEU A 697 -5.92 3.79 -32.33
CA LEU A 697 -5.79 3.43 -33.75
C LEU A 697 -4.63 4.16 -34.41
N GLU A 698 -4.45 5.46 -34.12
CA GLU A 698 -3.32 6.25 -34.60
C GLU A 698 -1.98 5.79 -33.98
N GLY A 699 -2.01 5.39 -32.71
CA GLY A 699 -0.83 4.91 -31.98
C GLY A 699 -0.35 3.49 -32.33
N ILE A 700 -1.13 2.70 -33.08
CA ILE A 700 -0.71 1.36 -33.52
C ILE A 700 0.36 1.48 -34.60
N LYS A 701 1.58 1.06 -34.27
CA LYS A 701 2.62 0.76 -35.26
C LYS A 701 2.33 -0.60 -35.89
N SER A 702 2.66 -0.77 -37.16
CA SER A 702 2.37 -1.99 -37.95
C SER A 702 2.79 -3.29 -37.24
N ARG A 703 3.95 -3.27 -36.56
CA ARG A 703 4.52 -4.40 -35.82
C ARG A 703 3.82 -4.75 -34.51
N ASP A 704 3.08 -3.83 -33.90
CA ASP A 704 2.42 -4.05 -32.61
C ASP A 704 1.01 -4.62 -32.81
N GLY A 705 0.28 -4.14 -33.81
CA GLY A 705 -1.06 -4.66 -34.07
C GLY A 705 -1.09 -6.02 -34.79
N GLU A 706 -0.08 -6.39 -35.59
CA GLU A 706 0.12 -7.80 -35.96
C GLU A 706 0.21 -8.69 -34.69
N ARG A 707 0.80 -8.21 -33.60
CA ARG A 707 0.94 -8.97 -32.33
C ARG A 707 -0.30 -8.96 -31.43
N HIS A 708 -1.28 -8.09 -31.70
CA HIS A 708 -2.47 -7.91 -30.86
C HIS A 708 -3.79 -8.29 -31.56
N PHE A 709 -3.80 -8.40 -32.89
CA PHE A 709 -4.98 -8.74 -33.69
C PHE A 709 -4.84 -10.01 -34.56
N ILE A 710 -3.67 -10.68 -34.60
CA ILE A 710 -3.53 -11.98 -35.29
C ILE A 710 -4.18 -13.12 -34.49
N HIS A 711 -4.82 -14.01 -35.24
CA HIS A 711 -5.61 -15.15 -34.75
C HIS A 711 -4.78 -16.19 -33.98
N GLY A 712 -5.32 -16.74 -32.89
CA GLY A 712 -4.83 -17.97 -32.24
C GLY A 712 -3.82 -17.83 -31.08
N GLY A 713 -3.30 -16.63 -30.79
CA GLY A 713 -2.31 -16.44 -29.72
C GLY A 713 -2.93 -16.22 -28.32
N VAL A 714 -2.81 -17.19 -27.41
CA VAL A 714 -3.06 -16.96 -25.97
C VAL A 714 -1.95 -16.07 -25.41
N ARG A 715 -2.23 -14.78 -25.18
CA ARG A 715 -1.25 -13.81 -24.64
C ARG A 715 -1.81 -12.84 -23.60
N LEU A 716 -0.88 -12.31 -22.81
CA LEU A 716 -1.10 -11.57 -21.57
C LEU A 716 -1.55 -10.12 -21.84
N TRP A 717 -2.60 -9.65 -21.14
CA TRP A 717 -3.13 -8.30 -21.24
C TRP A 717 -2.29 -7.31 -20.40
N ASN A 718 -1.50 -6.46 -21.05
CA ASN A 718 -0.66 -5.45 -20.38
C ASN A 718 -1.28 -4.06 -20.48
N SER A 719 -1.49 -3.36 -19.35
CA SER A 719 -2.28 -2.11 -19.35
C SER A 719 -1.56 -0.84 -19.85
N GLU A 720 -0.34 -0.98 -20.35
CA GLU A 720 0.47 0.09 -20.96
C GLU A 720 0.36 0.07 -22.48
N ASP A 721 -0.17 -1.00 -23.05
CA ASP A 721 -0.40 -1.17 -24.48
C ASP A 721 -1.73 -0.48 -24.90
N PRO A 722 -1.70 0.46 -25.88
CA PRO A 722 -2.89 1.12 -26.42
C PRO A 722 -3.93 0.16 -27.00
N SER A 723 -3.53 -1.00 -27.52
CA SER A 723 -4.43 -1.97 -28.17
C SER A 723 -5.52 -2.50 -27.22
N GLN A 724 -5.27 -2.47 -25.91
CA GLN A 724 -6.22 -2.89 -24.87
C GLN A 724 -7.46 -1.99 -24.77
N LYS A 725 -7.47 -0.83 -25.45
CA LYS A 725 -8.68 0.00 -25.65
C LYS A 725 -9.54 -0.46 -26.83
N LEU A 726 -9.04 -1.36 -27.69
CA LEU A 726 -9.64 -1.78 -28.97
C LEU A 726 -10.13 -3.23 -28.96
N VAL A 727 -9.81 -3.98 -27.90
CA VAL A 727 -10.18 -5.41 -27.76
C VAL A 727 -11.09 -5.68 -26.55
N ARG A 728 -11.87 -6.76 -26.66
CA ARG A 728 -12.70 -7.36 -25.61
C ARG A 728 -12.32 -8.81 -25.40
N VAL A 729 -12.62 -9.32 -24.20
CA VAL A 729 -12.47 -10.73 -23.83
C VAL A 729 -13.53 -11.57 -24.53
N VAL A 730 -13.07 -12.65 -25.17
CA VAL A 730 -13.90 -13.75 -25.67
C VAL A 730 -13.42 -15.06 -25.04
N ARG A 731 -14.31 -15.80 -24.38
CA ARG A 731 -14.05 -17.12 -23.82
C ARG A 731 -13.73 -18.12 -24.92
N THR A 732 -12.67 -18.88 -24.73
CA THR A 732 -12.34 -20.07 -25.52
C THR A 732 -11.91 -21.22 -24.59
N ARG A 733 -11.65 -22.39 -25.16
CA ARG A 733 -11.21 -23.59 -24.43
C ARG A 733 -9.80 -23.95 -24.91
N ALA A 734 -8.88 -24.16 -23.97
CA ALA A 734 -7.58 -24.77 -24.28
C ALA A 734 -7.72 -26.27 -24.54
N GLU A 735 -6.74 -26.91 -25.19
CA GLU A 735 -6.75 -28.38 -25.43
C GLU A 735 -6.93 -29.20 -24.15
N SER A 736 -6.47 -28.67 -23.01
CA SER A 736 -6.66 -29.25 -21.67
C SER A 736 -8.07 -29.11 -21.08
N GLY A 737 -9.02 -28.53 -21.81
CA GLY A 737 -10.41 -28.32 -21.36
C GLY A 737 -10.64 -27.05 -20.51
N ALA A 738 -9.59 -26.38 -20.05
CA ALA A 738 -9.67 -25.19 -19.21
C ALA A 738 -10.19 -23.94 -19.96
N GLU A 739 -10.89 -23.04 -19.26
CA GLU A 739 -11.29 -21.74 -19.82
C GLU A 739 -10.08 -20.82 -19.97
N VAL A 740 -9.87 -20.35 -21.21
CA VAL A 740 -8.92 -19.29 -21.54
C VAL A 740 -9.68 -18.17 -22.27
N PHE A 741 -8.99 -17.06 -22.53
CA PHE A 741 -9.56 -16.00 -23.37
C PHE A 741 -8.65 -15.66 -24.53
N LEU A 742 -9.28 -15.22 -25.61
CA LEU A 742 -8.63 -14.48 -26.70
C LEU A 742 -9.16 -13.05 -26.72
N ASN A 743 -8.35 -12.17 -27.28
CA ASN A 743 -8.71 -10.80 -27.57
C ASN A 743 -9.43 -10.76 -28.93
N ALA A 744 -10.62 -10.18 -28.97
CA ALA A 744 -11.36 -9.88 -30.19
C ALA A 744 -11.66 -8.38 -30.26
N PRO A 745 -11.87 -7.77 -31.44
CA PRO A 745 -12.25 -6.36 -31.54
C PRO A 745 -13.50 -6.01 -30.68
N ILE A 746 -13.48 -4.85 -30.02
CA ILE A 746 -14.63 -4.40 -29.18
C ILE A 746 -15.93 -4.25 -29.99
N SER A 747 -15.83 -3.84 -31.26
CA SER A 747 -16.95 -3.74 -32.18
C SER A 747 -16.64 -4.34 -33.56
N PHE A 748 -17.67 -4.70 -34.30
CA PHE A 748 -17.55 -5.20 -35.68
C PHE A 748 -16.97 -4.14 -36.62
N CYS A 749 -17.39 -2.87 -36.47
CA CYS A 749 -16.90 -1.75 -37.27
C CYS A 749 -15.40 -1.51 -37.04
N LEU A 750 -14.93 -1.59 -35.79
CA LEU A 750 -13.50 -1.54 -35.49
C LEU A 750 -12.75 -2.76 -36.05
N GLY A 751 -13.32 -3.96 -35.94
CA GLY A 751 -12.75 -5.17 -36.55
C GLY A 751 -12.51 -5.04 -38.06
N ARG A 752 -13.33 -4.25 -38.77
CA ARG A 752 -13.11 -3.89 -40.18
C ARG A 752 -12.10 -2.76 -40.39
N ARG A 753 -12.06 -1.76 -39.50
CA ARG A 753 -11.11 -0.64 -39.58
C ARG A 753 -9.66 -1.08 -39.28
N ILE A 754 -9.47 -1.95 -38.30
CA ILE A 754 -8.18 -2.46 -37.80
C ILE A 754 -7.24 -2.91 -38.96
N PRO A 755 -7.65 -3.76 -39.92
CA PRO A 755 -6.87 -4.10 -41.12
C PRO A 755 -6.30 -2.91 -41.91
N HIS A 756 -7.04 -1.81 -42.04
CA HIS A 756 -6.61 -0.66 -42.86
C HIS A 756 -5.44 0.12 -42.23
N TYR A 757 -5.20 0.00 -40.91
CA TYR A 757 -4.04 0.60 -40.25
C TYR A 757 -2.77 -0.28 -40.35
N PHE A 758 -2.89 -1.55 -40.74
CA PHE A 758 -1.75 -2.40 -41.15
C PHE A 758 -1.42 -2.26 -42.64
N GLY A 759 -2.39 -1.77 -43.43
CA GLY A 759 -2.35 -1.66 -44.88
C GLY A 759 -1.65 -0.41 -45.44
N LYS A 760 -0.44 -0.11 -44.98
CA LYS A 760 0.56 0.64 -45.76
C LYS A 760 1.93 -0.01 -45.61
N ARG A 761 2.15 -1.06 -46.40
CA ARG A 761 3.47 -1.36 -46.95
C ARG A 761 3.55 -0.54 -48.23
N ASP A 762 4.45 0.43 -48.26
CA ASP A 762 5.01 0.85 -49.55
C ASP A 762 5.91 -0.30 -50.02
N GLU A 763 5.83 -0.62 -51.32
CA GLU A 763 6.77 -1.52 -52.02
C GLU A 763 8.10 -0.81 -52.28
#